data_AF-T0FVY1-F1
#
_entry.id   AF-T0FVY1-F1
#
_cell.length_a   1.000
_cell.length_b   1.000
_cell.length_c   1.000
_cell.angle_alpha   90.00
_cell.angle_beta   90.00
_cell.angle_gamma   90.00
#
_symmetry.space_group_name_H-M   'P 1'
#
loop_
_entity.id
_entity.type
_entity.pdbx_description
1 polymer ?
#
loop_
_entity_poly.entity_id
_entity_poly.type
_entity_poly.pdbx_seq_one_letter_code
_entity_poly.pdbx_strand_id
1 'polypeptide(L)'
;MFFLAQARPILIWPEFSWIPVINGTIFVALLLLAGYYLERRFRNSIEHRAALRAKILKKLPLAYMNGRDVLQIHSFLDHAAVSALQKIAESQSWFQEVFLPELGLYLAYQGELPAWRDAITFKRLQHLVHDLGPHPRKMIPVVFLTDGEETFPGFLYSSPPGADFIQKSLHTKVFTKRLYHSFPVSTGDKIHVLYSSDDKEWIRFDAKILSLNGSDMGIQVETAPEKDPEKTRIWGGMQMGGAGGVEDVALPEEYQGSLTQILNYASMSPSTAAEIQRRVYAFREHPGLVRKEHKPEEIHAFIELYSACYAKYRSDISQVPKPVLLFLYFFYMDENLLSTARIVQLYGTLEKIRSHTQDPRTSNHKIAVYLLPEWLGLILSGKKNPSRNHLAQSYEQVRATMIRKTGTDEYAGESGIEDLLHLLDWELSNLLFNGLVGVSSDPNLAYPILSDDQMYGETDAFLVTHEKINAVVDHVHKIDKHLFYRQISFEPEQSPGKPELALKEIWPDCILLPVFGNRGVLWQEITSGLTSRGRLVFPQVLNENMTLAITRTLGEFRWEMERTVRGRKWKDSSPPSLTSEYYLYLENYRKSPALTPDAKKGVDQQLLKYKKNLKDMFASDYSYWILFESSGKLRLNRAARDILNRYVPFSPPIRTELQTHPILKESMDLFEARKKRLVSGIKKRYNPYFQAGNVPLEVSETIRFFEEM
;
A
#
# COMPACT_ATOMS: atom_id res chain seq x y z
N MET A 1 29.93 79.00 59.43
CA MET A 1 29.93 80.00 58.34
C MET A 1 30.28 79.27 57.05
N PHE A 2 29.45 79.43 56.02
CA PHE A 2 29.60 78.96 54.63
C PHE A 2 29.64 77.44 54.36
N PHE A 3 28.45 76.90 54.16
CA PHE A 3 28.19 75.86 53.15
C PHE A 3 28.35 76.48 51.76
N LEU A 4 29.18 75.91 50.89
CA LEU A 4 29.04 76.01 49.42
C LEU A 4 29.80 74.86 48.74
N ALA A 5 29.00 73.96 48.17
CA ALA A 5 29.17 73.17 46.95
C ALA A 5 30.59 72.79 46.45
N GLN A 6 30.88 71.49 46.44
CA GLN A 6 31.54 70.85 45.30
C GLN A 6 30.74 69.63 44.86
N ALA A 7 30.26 69.71 43.62
CA ALA A 7 29.41 68.75 42.96
C ALA A 7 30.15 67.43 42.67
N ARG A 8 29.43 66.31 42.81
CA ARG A 8 29.88 64.97 42.43
C ARG A 8 30.01 64.88 40.90
N PRO A 9 30.99 64.13 40.34
CA PRO A 9 31.03 63.88 38.91
C PRO A 9 29.86 62.99 38.48
N ILE A 10 29.15 63.46 37.46
CA ILE A 10 28.05 62.81 36.77
C ILE A 10 28.58 61.51 36.12
N LEU A 11 27.89 60.39 36.34
CA LEU A 11 28.10 59.17 35.55
C LEU A 11 27.86 59.51 34.07
N ILE A 12 28.92 59.49 33.26
CA ILE A 12 28.82 59.59 31.81
C ILE A 12 28.24 58.26 31.33
N TRP A 13 26.99 58.29 30.85
CA TRP A 13 26.40 57.16 30.13
C TRP A 13 27.29 56.81 28.93
N PRO A 14 27.56 55.52 28.65
CA PRO A 14 28.36 55.17 27.48
C PRO A 14 27.65 55.71 26.24
N GLU A 15 28.37 56.50 25.44
CA GLU A 15 27.85 57.09 24.22
C GLU A 15 27.26 55.98 23.34
N PHE A 16 25.96 56.11 23.03
CA PHE A 16 25.27 55.18 22.16
C PHE A 16 25.88 55.25 20.75
N SER A 17 26.68 54.25 20.39
CA SER A 17 27.27 54.14 19.06
C SER A 17 26.26 53.52 18.10
N TRP A 18 25.94 54.23 17.02
CA TRP A 18 25.10 53.71 15.94
C TRP A 18 25.81 52.66 15.07
N ILE A 19 27.14 52.54 15.18
CA ILE A 19 27.96 51.69 14.30
C ILE A 19 27.54 50.19 14.36
N PRO A 20 27.33 49.57 15.54
CA PRO A 20 26.86 48.18 15.61
C PRO A 20 25.45 48.00 15.05
N VAL A 21 24.57 49.01 15.22
CA VAL A 21 23.20 48.98 14.70
C VAL A 21 23.19 49.08 13.18
N ILE A 22 23.99 50.00 12.62
CA ILE A 22 24.16 50.18 11.16
C ILE A 22 24.81 48.94 10.53
N ASN A 23 25.86 48.39 11.15
CA ASN A 23 26.50 47.17 10.65
C ASN A 23 25.55 45.97 10.74
N GLY A 24 24.75 45.88 11.81
CA GLY A 24 23.72 44.85 11.97
C GLY A 24 22.61 44.97 10.93
N THR A 25 22.12 46.18 10.63
CA THR A 25 21.09 46.40 9.60
C THR A 25 21.61 46.15 8.20
N ILE A 26 22.85 46.56 7.88
CA ILE A 26 23.50 46.24 6.60
C ILE A 26 23.68 44.72 6.45
N PHE A 27 24.12 44.04 7.50
CA PHE A 27 24.27 42.57 7.48
C PHE A 27 22.93 41.86 7.23
N VAL A 28 21.87 42.26 7.94
CA VAL A 28 20.52 41.71 7.73
C VAL A 28 20.01 42.01 6.31
N ALA A 29 20.23 43.22 5.80
CA ALA A 29 19.83 43.58 4.44
C ALA A 29 20.57 42.75 3.37
N LEU A 30 21.88 42.53 3.54
CA LEU A 30 22.67 41.65 2.67
C LEU A 30 22.22 40.19 2.75
N LEU A 31 21.87 39.70 3.94
CA LEU A 31 21.38 38.33 4.14
C LEU A 31 20.01 38.13 3.48
N LEU A 32 19.11 39.10 3.59
CA LEU A 32 17.83 39.11 2.88
C LEU A 32 18.00 39.19 1.35
N LEU A 33 18.93 40.01 0.86
CA LEU A 33 19.28 40.09 -0.57
C LEU A 33 19.86 38.76 -1.07
N ALA A 34 20.79 38.16 -0.33
CA ALA A 34 21.34 36.85 -0.66
C ALA A 34 20.26 35.76 -0.65
N GLY A 35 19.36 35.77 0.34
CA GLY A 35 18.20 34.89 0.43
C GLY A 35 17.28 35.02 -0.78
N TYR A 36 16.94 36.26 -1.18
CA TYR A 36 16.12 36.55 -2.35
C TYR A 36 16.78 36.07 -3.66
N TYR A 37 18.08 36.33 -3.84
CA TYR A 37 18.81 35.87 -5.03
C TYR A 37 18.92 34.34 -5.08
N LEU A 38 19.14 33.68 -3.95
CA LEU A 38 19.13 32.22 -3.85
C LEU A 38 17.75 31.66 -4.20
N GLU A 39 16.68 32.18 -3.59
CA GLU A 39 15.30 31.75 -3.86
C GLU A 39 14.94 31.94 -5.34
N ARG A 40 15.26 33.10 -5.91
CA ARG A 40 15.05 33.37 -7.34
C ARG A 40 15.83 32.42 -8.23
N ARG A 41 17.08 32.12 -7.89
CA ARG A 41 17.90 31.16 -8.64
C ARG A 41 17.33 29.73 -8.56
N PHE A 42 16.88 29.30 -7.38
CA PHE A 42 16.24 27.99 -7.21
C PHE A 42 14.93 27.91 -8.01
N ARG A 43 14.07 28.94 -7.92
CA ARG A 43 12.83 29.01 -8.69
C ARG A 43 13.08 28.93 -10.20
N ASN A 44 13.97 29.77 -10.73
CA ASN A 44 14.34 29.73 -12.15
C ASN A 44 14.91 28.36 -12.57
N SER A 45 15.70 27.72 -11.71
CA SER A 45 16.25 26.38 -11.98
C SER A 45 15.16 25.30 -12.00
N ILE A 46 14.17 25.38 -11.10
CA ILE A 46 13.04 24.45 -11.03
C ILE A 46 12.15 24.63 -12.27
N GLU A 47 11.83 25.88 -12.63
CA GLU A 47 11.05 26.21 -13.83
C GLU A 47 11.75 25.73 -15.10
N HIS A 48 13.05 25.98 -15.24
CA HIS A 48 13.82 25.53 -16.39
C HIS A 48 13.83 24.00 -16.52
N ARG A 49 14.02 23.30 -15.39
CA ARG A 49 13.96 21.84 -15.34
C ARG A 49 12.58 21.32 -15.73
N ALA A 50 11.51 21.93 -15.21
CA ALA A 50 10.14 21.57 -15.54
C ALA A 50 9.83 21.78 -17.04
N ALA A 51 10.33 22.87 -17.64
CA ALA A 51 10.18 23.14 -19.06
C ALA A 51 10.90 22.10 -19.93
N LEU A 52 12.13 21.73 -19.58
CA LEU A 52 12.87 20.66 -20.26
C LEU A 52 12.15 19.32 -20.15
N ARG A 53 11.70 18.95 -18.95
CA ARG A 53 10.93 17.72 -18.70
C ARG A 53 9.67 17.68 -19.56
N ALA A 54 8.88 18.75 -19.60
CA ALA A 54 7.68 18.84 -20.43
C ALA A 54 8.00 18.69 -21.92
N LYS A 55 9.12 19.27 -22.39
CA LYS A 55 9.57 19.12 -23.78
C LYS A 55 9.98 17.68 -24.11
N ILE A 56 10.61 16.95 -23.19
CA ILE A 56 11.01 15.54 -23.38
C ILE A 56 9.77 14.64 -23.38
N LEU A 57 8.87 14.79 -22.41
CA LEU A 57 7.66 13.97 -22.30
C LEU A 57 6.77 14.09 -23.55
N LYS A 58 6.67 15.29 -24.15
CA LYS A 58 5.94 15.50 -25.41
C LYS A 58 6.51 14.73 -26.61
N LYS A 59 7.79 14.34 -26.58
CA LYS A 59 8.42 13.54 -27.64
C LYS A 59 8.21 12.04 -27.44
N LEU A 60 7.78 11.60 -26.26
CA LEU A 60 7.64 10.18 -25.93
C LEU A 60 6.19 9.70 -26.22
N PRO A 61 6.00 8.51 -26.80
CA PRO A 61 4.69 7.95 -27.08
C PRO A 61 4.13 7.26 -25.82
N LEU A 62 3.94 8.04 -24.75
CA LEU A 62 3.63 7.53 -23.41
C LEU A 62 2.34 6.69 -23.37
N ALA A 63 1.36 7.03 -24.20
CA ALA A 63 0.09 6.30 -24.30
C ALA A 63 0.23 4.82 -24.75
N TYR A 64 1.35 4.46 -25.39
CA TYR A 64 1.65 3.11 -25.86
C TYR A 64 2.72 2.41 -25.02
N MET A 65 3.30 3.12 -24.04
CA MET A 65 4.27 2.53 -23.12
C MET A 65 3.57 1.79 -21.99
N ASN A 66 4.24 0.77 -21.45
CA ASN A 66 3.78 0.14 -20.22
C ASN A 66 3.83 1.18 -19.08
N GLY A 67 2.76 1.27 -18.28
CA GLY A 67 2.69 2.21 -17.15
C GLY A 67 3.91 2.13 -16.21
N ARG A 68 4.51 0.94 -16.05
CA ARG A 68 5.74 0.74 -15.25
C ARG A 68 6.94 1.48 -15.82
N ASP A 69 7.10 1.45 -17.14
CA ASP A 69 8.19 2.16 -17.81
C ASP A 69 8.00 3.66 -17.67
N VAL A 70 6.76 4.12 -17.84
CA VAL A 70 6.40 5.53 -17.65
C VAL A 70 6.76 6.00 -16.24
N LEU A 71 6.46 5.21 -15.19
CA LEU A 71 6.87 5.52 -13.82
C LEU A 71 8.39 5.66 -13.67
N GLN A 72 9.16 4.72 -14.24
CA GLN A 72 10.62 4.75 -14.19
C GLN A 72 11.18 5.96 -14.95
N ILE A 73 10.60 6.29 -16.10
CA ILE A 73 10.99 7.46 -16.90
C ILE A 73 10.73 8.74 -16.12
N HIS A 74 9.57 8.91 -15.51
CA HIS A 74 9.30 10.07 -14.66
C HIS A 74 10.31 10.18 -13.51
N SER A 75 10.56 9.07 -12.81
CA SER A 75 11.54 9.05 -11.71
C SER A 75 12.95 9.39 -12.20
N PHE A 76 13.36 8.88 -13.37
CA PHE A 76 14.61 9.26 -14.03
C PHE A 76 14.66 10.77 -14.30
N LEU A 77 13.64 11.34 -14.94
CA LEU A 77 13.60 12.76 -15.29
C LEU A 77 13.64 13.66 -14.03
N ASP A 78 13.06 13.19 -12.92
CA ASP A 78 13.05 13.88 -11.63
C ASP A 78 14.42 13.83 -10.91
N HIS A 79 15.34 12.94 -11.32
CA HIS A 79 16.70 12.81 -10.75
C HIS A 79 17.82 13.19 -11.72
N ALA A 80 17.56 13.20 -13.03
CA ALA A 80 18.55 13.51 -14.06
C ALA A 80 19.09 14.94 -13.92
N ALA A 81 20.39 15.10 -14.20
CA ALA A 81 21.05 16.40 -14.22
C ALA A 81 20.47 17.31 -15.32
N VAL A 82 20.44 18.62 -15.08
CA VAL A 82 19.89 19.60 -16.04
C VAL A 82 20.62 19.53 -17.40
N SER A 83 21.93 19.30 -17.39
CA SER A 83 22.73 19.13 -18.60
C SER A 83 22.32 17.91 -19.44
N ALA A 84 21.96 16.79 -18.79
CA ALA A 84 21.46 15.60 -19.47
C ALA A 84 20.06 15.87 -20.08
N LEU A 85 19.16 16.48 -19.30
CA LEU A 85 17.83 16.87 -19.77
C LEU A 85 17.90 17.82 -20.97
N GLN A 86 18.82 18.78 -20.96
CA GLN A 86 19.02 19.71 -22.07
C GLN A 86 19.46 18.98 -23.35
N LYS A 87 20.45 18.08 -23.26
CA LYS A 87 20.89 17.25 -24.40
C LYS A 87 19.76 16.39 -24.97
N ILE A 88 18.94 15.78 -24.11
CA ILE A 88 17.77 14.99 -24.53
C ILE A 88 16.73 15.90 -25.24
N ALA A 89 16.50 17.09 -24.72
CA ALA A 89 15.51 18.02 -25.26
C ALA A 89 15.92 18.62 -26.62
N GLU A 90 17.22 18.80 -26.88
CA GLU A 90 17.76 19.52 -28.04
C GLU A 90 18.29 18.61 -29.15
N SER A 91 18.74 17.38 -28.86
CA SER A 91 19.33 16.49 -29.86
C SER A 91 18.31 15.98 -30.90
N GLN A 92 18.79 15.76 -32.13
CA GLN A 92 18.01 15.18 -33.24
C GLN A 92 17.84 13.66 -33.09
N SER A 93 18.87 12.96 -32.61
CA SER A 93 18.95 11.52 -32.31
C SER A 93 18.80 11.23 -30.80
N TRP A 94 18.02 12.06 -30.11
CA TRP A 94 17.94 12.14 -28.66
C TRP A 94 17.61 10.81 -27.95
N PHE A 95 16.76 9.96 -28.53
CA PHE A 95 16.26 8.77 -27.83
C PHE A 95 17.34 7.70 -27.65
N GLN A 96 18.01 7.32 -28.74
CA GLN A 96 19.01 6.25 -28.71
C GLN A 96 20.39 6.72 -28.22
N GLU A 97 20.82 7.92 -28.59
CA GLU A 97 22.17 8.39 -28.26
C GLU A 97 22.28 8.97 -26.85
N VAL A 98 21.19 9.53 -26.32
CA VAL A 98 21.23 10.28 -25.05
C VAL A 98 20.27 9.68 -24.02
N PHE A 99 18.98 9.56 -24.35
CA PHE A 99 17.97 9.15 -23.38
C PHE A 99 18.16 7.71 -22.87
N LEU A 100 18.29 6.72 -23.75
CA LEU A 100 18.47 5.33 -23.34
C LEU A 100 19.76 5.10 -22.53
N PRO A 101 20.94 5.65 -22.90
CA PRO A 101 22.14 5.57 -22.07
C PRO A 101 21.99 6.22 -20.69
N GLU A 102 21.38 7.40 -20.60
CA GLU A 102 21.16 8.10 -19.32
C GLU A 102 20.14 7.37 -18.44
N LEU A 103 19.06 6.85 -19.04
CA LEU A 103 18.09 6.00 -18.35
C LEU A 103 18.75 4.70 -17.89
N GLY A 104 19.65 4.11 -18.69
CA GLY A 104 20.39 2.91 -18.34
C GLY A 104 21.34 3.08 -17.16
N LEU A 105 22.08 4.19 -17.15
CA LEU A 105 22.88 4.60 -15.98
C LEU A 105 22.00 4.77 -14.73
N TYR A 106 20.85 5.43 -14.87
CA TYR A 106 19.91 5.62 -13.76
C TYR A 106 19.36 4.29 -13.23
N LEU A 107 18.88 3.40 -14.10
CA LEU A 107 18.32 2.10 -13.71
C LEU A 107 19.38 1.18 -13.10
N ALA A 108 20.61 1.15 -13.63
CA ALA A 108 21.68 0.36 -13.03
C ALA A 108 22.09 0.89 -11.64
N TYR A 109 22.13 2.22 -11.47
CA TYR A 109 22.52 2.85 -10.21
C TYR A 109 21.41 2.81 -9.14
N GLN A 110 20.14 2.95 -9.52
CA GLN A 110 19.01 2.97 -8.57
C GLN A 110 18.30 1.63 -8.43
N GLY A 111 18.40 0.76 -9.44
CA GLY A 111 17.62 -0.47 -9.55
C GLY A 111 18.22 -1.64 -8.78
N GLU A 112 17.37 -2.32 -8.01
CA GLU A 112 17.62 -3.67 -7.48
C GLU A 112 17.36 -4.76 -8.54
N LEU A 113 16.98 -4.38 -9.77
CA LEU A 113 16.63 -5.33 -10.81
C LEU A 113 17.89 -6.08 -11.31
N PRO A 114 17.77 -7.39 -11.61
CA PRO A 114 18.80 -8.13 -12.34
C PRO A 114 19.07 -7.51 -13.72
N ALA A 115 20.33 -7.58 -14.18
CA ALA A 115 20.76 -6.92 -15.42
C ALA A 115 19.96 -7.35 -16.67
N TRP A 116 19.53 -8.61 -16.71
CA TRP A 116 18.73 -9.14 -17.82
C TRP A 116 17.34 -8.47 -17.91
N ARG A 117 16.78 -8.00 -16.78
CA ARG A 117 15.49 -7.27 -16.80
C ARG A 117 15.65 -5.88 -17.40
N ASP A 118 16.76 -5.21 -17.08
CA ASP A 118 17.07 -3.89 -17.66
C ASP A 118 17.24 -4.02 -19.17
N ALA A 119 17.97 -5.04 -19.64
CA ALA A 119 18.14 -5.33 -21.07
C ALA A 119 16.81 -5.57 -21.80
N ILE A 120 15.87 -6.33 -21.21
CA ILE A 120 14.52 -6.53 -21.78
C ILE A 120 13.73 -5.22 -21.81
N THR A 121 13.79 -4.41 -20.74
CA THR A 121 13.13 -3.09 -20.71
C THR A 121 13.66 -2.20 -21.83
N PHE A 122 14.98 -2.13 -22.02
CA PHE A 122 15.55 -1.35 -23.13
C PHE A 122 15.14 -1.89 -24.50
N LYS A 123 15.12 -3.23 -24.69
CA LYS A 123 14.68 -3.84 -25.94
C LYS A 123 13.23 -3.43 -26.25
N ARG A 124 12.33 -3.53 -25.28
CA ARG A 124 10.94 -3.08 -25.40
C ARG A 124 10.83 -1.60 -25.76
N LEU A 125 11.55 -0.74 -25.02
CA LEU A 125 11.55 0.71 -25.27
C LEU A 125 12.09 1.07 -26.65
N GLN A 126 13.09 0.34 -27.15
CA GLN A 126 13.61 0.52 -28.52
C GLN A 126 12.58 0.17 -29.58
N HIS A 127 11.87 -0.96 -29.44
CA HIS A 127 10.84 -1.36 -30.41
C HIS A 127 9.66 -0.38 -30.45
N LEU A 128 9.25 0.15 -29.30
CA LEU A 128 8.14 1.12 -29.21
C LEU A 128 8.45 2.47 -29.88
N VAL A 129 9.73 2.79 -30.08
CA VAL A 129 10.19 4.13 -30.48
C VAL A 129 10.90 4.09 -31.85
N HIS A 130 10.67 3.04 -32.64
CA HIS A 130 11.26 2.87 -33.98
C HIS A 130 10.87 3.98 -34.98
N ASP A 131 9.87 4.81 -34.66
CA ASP A 131 9.34 5.84 -35.56
C ASP A 131 9.74 7.29 -35.21
N LEU A 132 10.55 7.53 -34.16
CA LEU A 132 10.75 8.91 -33.61
C LEU A 132 12.04 9.65 -34.03
N GLY A 133 12.63 9.32 -35.18
CA GLY A 133 13.67 10.15 -35.79
C GLY A 133 14.68 9.39 -36.65
N PRO A 134 15.70 10.08 -37.20
CA PRO A 134 16.80 9.42 -37.91
C PRO A 134 17.59 8.54 -36.92
N HIS A 135 17.94 7.31 -37.35
CA HIS A 135 18.59 6.29 -36.53
C HIS A 135 20.09 6.20 -36.87
N PRO A 136 21.00 6.87 -36.15
CA PRO A 136 22.41 6.68 -36.37
C PRO A 136 22.88 5.54 -35.45
N ARG A 137 23.05 4.34 -36.03
CA ARG A 137 23.62 3.11 -35.46
C ARG A 137 22.62 2.15 -34.80
N LYS A 138 22.67 0.88 -35.23
CA LYS A 138 21.98 -0.25 -34.57
C LYS A 138 22.57 -0.41 -33.16
N MET A 139 21.72 -0.32 -32.15
CA MET A 139 22.07 -0.50 -30.74
C MET A 139 21.32 -1.69 -30.19
N ILE A 140 22.02 -2.65 -29.58
CA ILE A 140 21.45 -3.87 -29.03
C ILE A 140 21.63 -3.83 -27.50
N PRO A 141 20.56 -3.99 -26.72
CA PRO A 141 20.65 -4.18 -25.28
C PRO A 141 21.29 -5.53 -24.98
N VAL A 142 22.31 -5.52 -24.12
CA VAL A 142 23.10 -6.71 -23.80
C VAL A 142 23.28 -6.85 -22.28
N VAL A 143 23.58 -8.07 -21.85
CA VAL A 143 24.01 -8.39 -20.49
C VAL A 143 25.46 -8.84 -20.57
N PHE A 144 26.32 -8.14 -19.85
CA PHE A 144 27.71 -8.52 -19.64
C PHE A 144 27.80 -9.41 -18.41
N LEU A 145 28.33 -10.62 -18.59
CA LEU A 145 28.58 -11.59 -17.53
C LEU A 145 30.09 -11.76 -17.37
N THR A 146 30.59 -11.52 -16.17
CA THR A 146 32.00 -11.72 -15.82
C THR A 146 32.25 -13.17 -15.37
N ASP A 147 33.51 -13.59 -15.34
CA ASP A 147 33.90 -14.93 -14.84
C ASP A 147 33.50 -15.16 -13.37
N GLY A 148 33.29 -14.09 -12.60
CA GLY A 148 32.77 -14.14 -11.23
C GLY A 148 31.25 -14.31 -11.11
N GLU A 149 30.57 -14.64 -12.21
CA GLU A 149 29.10 -14.75 -12.35
C GLU A 149 28.31 -13.44 -12.12
N GLU A 150 28.99 -12.29 -12.09
CA GLU A 150 28.34 -11.00 -11.91
C GLU A 150 27.77 -10.49 -13.24
N THR A 151 26.54 -9.95 -13.21
CA THR A 151 25.83 -9.48 -14.41
C THR A 151 25.65 -7.96 -14.43
N PHE A 152 25.97 -7.34 -15.55
CA PHE A 152 25.86 -5.90 -15.77
C PHE A 152 25.07 -5.60 -17.06
N PRO A 153 24.09 -4.68 -17.04
CA PRO A 153 23.37 -4.31 -18.25
C PRO A 153 24.22 -3.34 -19.09
N GLY A 154 23.96 -3.31 -20.39
CA GLY A 154 24.61 -2.36 -21.28
C GLY A 154 24.11 -2.38 -22.71
N PHE A 155 24.84 -1.72 -23.58
CA PHE A 155 24.54 -1.59 -25.00
C PHE A 155 25.72 -2.01 -25.88
N LEU A 156 25.40 -2.68 -26.98
CA LEU A 156 26.31 -3.01 -28.07
C LEU A 156 25.92 -2.18 -29.29
N TYR A 157 26.87 -1.40 -29.83
CA TYR A 157 26.62 -0.53 -30.98
C TYR A 157 26.98 -1.24 -32.30
N SER A 158 26.27 -2.32 -32.62
CA SER A 158 26.39 -3.03 -33.91
C SER A 158 25.09 -3.67 -34.36
N SER A 159 25.05 -4.18 -35.59
CA SER A 159 24.07 -5.20 -35.98
C SER A 159 24.26 -6.48 -35.15
N PRO A 160 23.23 -7.35 -35.03
CA PRO A 160 23.35 -8.63 -34.33
C PRO A 160 24.60 -9.36 -34.82
N PRO A 161 25.55 -9.67 -33.92
CA PRO A 161 26.80 -10.30 -34.33
C PRO A 161 26.50 -11.70 -34.88
N GLY A 162 27.06 -12.01 -36.05
CA GLY A 162 27.06 -13.33 -36.67
C GLY A 162 28.45 -13.98 -36.59
N ALA A 163 28.63 -15.13 -37.24
CA ALA A 163 29.93 -15.81 -37.31
C ALA A 163 31.03 -14.97 -37.99
N ASP A 164 30.64 -13.98 -38.81
CA ASP A 164 31.54 -13.04 -39.48
C ASP A 164 32.09 -11.93 -38.56
N PHE A 165 31.66 -11.89 -37.29
CA PHE A 165 32.12 -10.90 -36.30
C PHE A 165 33.32 -11.37 -35.47
N ILE A 166 33.75 -12.62 -35.61
CA ILE A 166 34.92 -13.17 -34.92
C ILE A 166 36.16 -12.29 -35.22
N GLN A 167 36.90 -11.94 -34.17
CA GLN A 167 38.05 -11.02 -34.17
C GLN A 167 37.76 -9.54 -34.51
N LYS A 168 36.52 -9.16 -34.83
CA LYS A 168 36.16 -7.74 -35.01
C LYS A 168 36.05 -7.02 -33.67
N SER A 169 36.46 -5.75 -33.65
CA SER A 169 36.28 -4.87 -32.50
C SER A 169 34.91 -4.19 -32.54
N LEU A 170 34.21 -4.19 -31.41
CA LEU A 170 32.90 -3.60 -31.23
C LEU A 170 32.92 -2.58 -30.10
N HIS A 171 32.18 -1.49 -30.28
CA HIS A 171 31.98 -0.49 -29.25
C HIS A 171 30.79 -0.89 -28.38
N THR A 172 30.99 -0.84 -27.07
CA THR A 172 29.98 -1.17 -26.07
C THR A 172 29.93 -0.12 -24.98
N LYS A 173 28.80 -0.05 -24.29
CA LYS A 173 28.61 0.78 -23.10
C LYS A 173 28.06 -0.07 -21.98
N VAL A 174 28.72 -0.06 -20.83
CA VAL A 174 28.38 -0.86 -19.65
C VAL A 174 27.86 0.05 -18.55
N PHE A 175 26.84 -0.39 -17.83
CA PHE A 175 26.29 0.33 -16.69
C PHE A 175 26.61 -0.38 -15.38
N THR A 176 27.37 0.30 -14.52
CA THR A 176 27.77 -0.23 -13.21
C THR A 176 26.65 -0.08 -12.20
N LYS A 177 26.43 -1.12 -11.39
CA LYS A 177 25.42 -1.09 -10.31
C LYS A 177 25.97 -0.42 -9.06
N ARG A 178 25.08 0.11 -8.21
CA ARG A 178 25.44 0.84 -6.97
C ARG A 178 26.38 0.10 -6.02
N LEU A 179 26.33 -1.23 -6.00
CA LEU A 179 27.20 -2.07 -5.16
C LEU A 179 28.67 -2.03 -5.61
N TYR A 180 28.95 -1.54 -6.82
CA TYR A 180 30.27 -1.50 -7.41
C TYR A 180 30.72 -0.04 -7.60
N HIS A 181 31.91 0.28 -7.10
CA HIS A 181 32.53 1.60 -7.31
C HIS A 181 33.01 1.80 -8.75
N SER A 182 33.34 0.72 -9.44
CA SER A 182 33.76 0.68 -10.84
C SER A 182 33.42 -0.69 -11.44
N PHE A 183 33.45 -0.80 -12.77
CA PHE A 183 33.30 -2.10 -13.42
C PHE A 183 34.45 -3.03 -12.99
N PRO A 184 34.19 -4.26 -12.51
CA PRO A 184 35.16 -5.09 -11.80
C PRO A 184 36.15 -5.82 -12.71
N VAL A 185 36.29 -5.36 -13.96
CA VAL A 185 37.07 -6.03 -15.01
C VAL A 185 38.06 -5.04 -15.60
N SER A 186 39.25 -5.53 -15.97
CA SER A 186 40.35 -4.74 -16.54
C SER A 186 40.54 -5.00 -18.04
N THR A 187 41.30 -4.12 -18.70
CA THR A 187 41.72 -4.33 -20.09
C THR A 187 42.49 -5.65 -20.22
N GLY A 188 42.08 -6.50 -21.15
CA GLY A 188 42.67 -7.81 -21.41
C GLY A 188 41.90 -9.01 -20.83
N ASP A 189 40.95 -8.78 -19.93
CA ASP A 189 40.11 -9.83 -19.36
C ASP A 189 39.05 -10.31 -20.35
N LYS A 190 38.53 -11.52 -20.11
CA LYS A 190 37.44 -12.13 -20.86
C LYS A 190 36.10 -11.75 -20.27
N ILE A 191 35.10 -11.63 -21.14
CA ILE A 191 33.74 -11.34 -20.76
C ILE A 191 32.76 -12.09 -21.66
N HIS A 192 31.64 -12.51 -21.09
CA HIS A 192 30.54 -13.13 -21.82
C HIS A 192 29.47 -12.08 -22.10
N VAL A 193 29.08 -11.95 -23.37
CA VAL A 193 28.05 -10.99 -23.80
C VAL A 193 26.81 -11.77 -24.21
N LEU A 194 25.68 -11.48 -23.55
CA LEU A 194 24.40 -12.10 -23.85
C LEU A 194 23.41 -11.06 -24.39
N TYR A 195 22.64 -11.42 -25.42
CA TYR A 195 21.57 -10.59 -25.95
C TYR A 195 20.35 -11.43 -26.30
N SER A 196 19.17 -10.80 -26.29
CA SER A 196 17.90 -11.49 -26.57
C SER A 196 17.53 -11.37 -28.04
N SER A 197 17.32 -12.51 -28.69
CA SER A 197 16.77 -12.61 -30.06
C SER A 197 15.28 -12.23 -30.09
N ASP A 198 14.72 -12.07 -31.28
CA ASP A 198 13.30 -11.74 -31.45
C ASP A 198 12.38 -12.90 -31.02
N ASP A 199 12.88 -14.13 -31.10
CA ASP A 199 12.22 -15.33 -30.56
C ASP A 199 12.36 -15.48 -29.03
N LYS A 200 12.80 -14.42 -28.32
CA LYS A 200 13.04 -14.39 -26.87
C LYS A 200 14.08 -15.40 -26.37
N GLU A 201 14.90 -15.94 -27.27
CA GLU A 201 16.04 -16.78 -26.91
C GLU A 201 17.24 -15.91 -26.54
N TRP A 202 18.05 -16.35 -25.58
CA TRP A 202 19.29 -15.66 -25.23
C TRP A 202 20.45 -16.25 -26.03
N ILE A 203 21.18 -15.37 -26.73
CA ILE A 203 22.36 -15.70 -27.52
C ILE A 203 23.58 -15.17 -26.78
N ARG A 204 24.62 -15.99 -26.67
CA ARG A 204 25.87 -15.70 -25.96
C ARG A 204 27.06 -15.75 -26.92
N PHE A 205 28.00 -14.84 -26.76
CA PHE A 205 29.34 -14.93 -27.32
C PHE A 205 30.38 -14.44 -26.31
N ASP A 206 31.62 -14.86 -26.48
CA ASP A 206 32.74 -14.48 -25.63
C ASP A 206 33.52 -13.36 -26.30
N ALA A 207 34.00 -12.42 -25.50
CA ALA A 207 34.74 -11.28 -25.97
C ALA A 207 35.88 -10.91 -25.01
N LYS A 208 36.90 -10.26 -25.55
CA LYS A 208 38.04 -9.73 -24.79
C LYS A 208 37.98 -8.21 -24.71
N ILE A 209 38.26 -7.64 -23.55
CA ILE A 209 38.24 -6.18 -23.37
C ILE A 209 39.52 -5.57 -23.93
N LEU A 210 39.39 -4.66 -24.90
CA LEU A 210 40.50 -3.94 -25.52
C LEU A 210 40.73 -2.56 -24.90
N SER A 211 39.66 -1.90 -24.45
CA SER A 211 39.74 -0.58 -23.81
C SER A 211 38.56 -0.37 -22.86
N LEU A 212 38.79 0.37 -21.78
CA LEU A 212 37.77 0.72 -20.79
C LEU A 212 37.95 2.17 -20.35
N ASN A 213 36.99 3.02 -20.69
CA ASN A 213 36.96 4.45 -20.35
C ASN A 213 35.64 4.78 -19.64
N GLY A 214 35.62 4.65 -18.31
CA GLY A 214 34.40 4.85 -17.53
C GLY A 214 33.33 3.82 -17.91
N SER A 215 32.24 4.27 -18.53
CA SER A 215 31.16 3.40 -19.03
C SER A 215 31.40 2.86 -20.44
N ASP A 216 32.28 3.48 -21.23
CA ASP A 216 32.52 3.08 -22.62
C ASP A 216 33.62 2.01 -22.67
N MET A 217 33.35 0.94 -23.41
CA MET A 217 34.20 -0.25 -23.47
C MET A 217 34.37 -0.72 -24.92
N GLY A 218 35.61 -0.94 -25.35
CA GLY A 218 35.92 -1.62 -26.61
C GLY A 218 36.11 -3.11 -26.36
N ILE A 219 35.37 -3.96 -27.07
CA ILE A 219 35.51 -5.42 -26.98
C ILE A 219 35.94 -6.02 -28.31
N GLN A 220 36.63 -7.17 -28.28
CA GLN A 220 36.92 -8.00 -29.45
C GLN A 220 36.20 -9.33 -29.31
N VAL A 221 35.41 -9.72 -30.31
CA VAL A 221 34.67 -11.00 -30.29
C VAL A 221 35.64 -12.16 -30.46
N GLU A 222 35.61 -13.14 -29.55
CA GLU A 222 36.43 -14.35 -29.60
C GLU A 222 35.68 -15.54 -30.20
N THR A 223 34.41 -15.73 -29.84
CA THR A 223 33.61 -16.90 -30.25
C THR A 223 32.41 -16.52 -31.11
N ALA A 224 31.91 -17.49 -31.90
CA ALA A 224 30.66 -17.31 -32.64
C ALA A 224 29.48 -17.21 -31.65
N PRO A 225 28.46 -16.38 -31.93
CA PRO A 225 27.26 -16.33 -31.12
C PRO A 225 26.47 -17.64 -31.17
N GLU A 226 26.20 -18.22 -30.00
CA GLU A 226 25.48 -19.49 -29.81
C GLU A 226 24.28 -19.30 -28.88
N LYS A 227 23.27 -20.16 -29.01
CA LYS A 227 22.09 -20.14 -28.13
C LYS A 227 22.47 -20.65 -26.74
N ASP A 228 22.07 -19.93 -25.69
CA ASP A 228 22.24 -20.33 -24.30
C ASP A 228 20.90 -20.85 -23.73
N PRO A 229 20.65 -22.17 -23.77
CA PRO A 229 19.38 -22.74 -23.33
C PRO A 229 19.17 -22.61 -21.81
N GLU A 230 20.24 -22.56 -21.02
CA GLU A 230 20.17 -22.46 -19.57
C GLU A 230 19.72 -21.05 -19.15
N LYS A 231 20.37 -20.01 -19.68
CA LYS A 231 19.96 -18.62 -19.43
C LYS A 231 18.60 -18.33 -20.06
N THR A 232 18.30 -18.93 -21.22
CA THR A 232 16.94 -18.85 -21.79
C THR A 232 15.89 -19.46 -20.86
N ARG A 233 16.18 -20.58 -20.20
CA ARG A 233 15.26 -21.17 -19.22
C ARG A 233 15.18 -20.35 -17.92
N ILE A 234 16.30 -19.87 -17.39
CA ILE A 234 16.34 -19.14 -16.10
C ILE A 234 15.73 -17.74 -16.26
N TRP A 235 16.19 -16.98 -17.26
CA TRP A 235 15.73 -15.61 -17.52
C TRP A 235 14.42 -15.57 -18.32
N GLY A 236 14.10 -16.63 -19.07
CA GLY A 236 12.78 -16.80 -19.71
C GLY A 236 11.73 -17.43 -18.78
N GLY A 237 12.15 -18.22 -17.78
CA GLY A 237 11.27 -18.97 -16.87
C GLY A 237 11.02 -18.34 -15.49
N MET A 238 11.85 -17.40 -15.02
CA MET A 238 11.49 -16.53 -13.88
C MET A 238 10.60 -15.37 -14.34
N GLN A 239 9.41 -15.72 -14.80
CA GLN A 239 8.28 -14.79 -14.89
C GLN A 239 7.84 -14.41 -13.47
N MET A 240 8.42 -13.35 -12.91
CA MET A 240 7.70 -12.52 -11.94
C MET A 240 7.02 -11.40 -12.71
N GLY A 241 5.79 -11.66 -13.15
CA GLY A 241 4.72 -10.66 -13.08
C GLY A 241 4.68 -9.54 -14.09
N GLY A 242 5.38 -9.66 -15.20
CA GLY A 242 4.92 -9.09 -16.46
C GLY A 242 4.28 -10.24 -17.20
N ALA A 243 3.04 -10.07 -17.64
CA ALA A 243 2.25 -11.04 -18.41
C ALA A 243 3.16 -12.05 -19.11
N GLY A 244 3.24 -13.24 -18.51
CA GLY A 244 3.83 -14.39 -19.19
C GLY A 244 3.11 -14.57 -20.51
N GLY A 245 3.84 -15.08 -21.51
CA GLY A 245 3.28 -15.47 -22.78
C GLY A 245 2.12 -16.44 -22.59
N VAL A 246 0.92 -15.89 -22.46
CA VAL A 246 -0.21 -16.39 -23.20
C VAL A 246 0.05 -15.91 -24.63
N GLU A 247 -0.35 -16.68 -25.63
CA GLU A 247 -0.48 -16.25 -27.03
C GLU A 247 -1.01 -14.81 -27.10
N ASP A 248 -0.82 -14.09 -28.20
CA ASP A 248 -1.55 -12.82 -28.44
C ASP A 248 -3.06 -13.09 -28.28
N VAL A 249 -3.56 -13.01 -27.04
CA VAL A 249 -4.98 -13.13 -26.73
C VAL A 249 -5.52 -11.84 -27.27
N ALA A 250 -6.12 -11.93 -28.44
CA ALA A 250 -6.85 -10.82 -29.02
C ALA A 250 -7.82 -10.30 -27.97
N LEU A 251 -7.84 -8.99 -27.75
CA LEU A 251 -8.78 -8.36 -26.84
C LEU A 251 -10.20 -8.75 -27.30
N PRO A 252 -10.99 -9.44 -26.45
CA PRO A 252 -12.35 -9.77 -26.83
C PRO A 252 -13.13 -8.50 -27.18
N GLU A 253 -13.92 -8.54 -28.27
CA GLU A 253 -14.61 -7.37 -28.82
C GLU A 253 -15.46 -6.64 -27.77
N GLU A 254 -15.97 -7.37 -26.79
CA GLU A 254 -16.79 -6.85 -25.68
C GLU A 254 -16.08 -5.83 -24.79
N TYR A 255 -14.74 -5.83 -24.75
CA TYR A 255 -13.93 -4.87 -23.97
C TYR A 255 -13.45 -3.68 -24.79
N GLN A 256 -13.71 -3.63 -26.10
CA GLN A 256 -13.31 -2.49 -26.92
C GLN A 256 -14.13 -1.24 -26.56
N GLY A 257 -13.45 -0.11 -26.37
CA GLY A 257 -14.08 1.14 -25.96
C GLY A 257 -14.69 1.08 -24.57
N SER A 258 -14.04 0.38 -23.63
CA SER A 258 -14.56 0.13 -22.28
C SER A 258 -15.00 1.41 -21.57
N LEU A 259 -14.18 2.47 -21.67
CA LEU A 259 -14.47 3.77 -21.05
C LEU A 259 -15.78 4.37 -21.58
N THR A 260 -15.99 4.33 -22.90
CA THR A 260 -17.20 4.84 -23.54
C THR A 260 -18.42 4.02 -23.14
N GLN A 261 -18.29 2.68 -23.05
CA GLN A 261 -19.37 1.81 -22.57
C GLN A 261 -19.79 2.16 -21.13
N ILE A 262 -18.82 2.38 -20.23
CA ILE A 262 -19.08 2.74 -18.83
C ILE A 262 -19.80 4.09 -18.73
N LEU A 263 -19.32 5.11 -19.44
CA LEU A 263 -19.90 6.46 -19.43
C LEU A 263 -21.31 6.49 -20.03
N ASN A 264 -21.53 5.78 -21.14
CA ASN A 264 -22.85 5.65 -21.76
C ASN A 264 -23.83 4.93 -20.83
N TYR A 265 -23.37 3.86 -20.16
CA TYR A 265 -24.18 3.15 -19.18
C TYR A 265 -24.61 4.06 -18.04
N ALA A 266 -23.69 4.87 -17.48
CA ALA A 266 -24.01 5.83 -16.42
C ALA A 266 -25.01 6.93 -16.86
N SER A 267 -25.04 7.27 -18.16
CA SER A 267 -25.81 8.40 -18.72
C SER A 267 -25.54 9.72 -17.99
N MET A 268 -24.27 10.01 -17.74
CA MET A 268 -23.85 11.27 -17.15
C MET A 268 -24.01 12.44 -18.12
N SER A 269 -23.94 13.67 -17.59
CA SER A 269 -23.89 14.87 -18.42
C SER A 269 -22.68 14.84 -19.37
N PRO A 270 -22.79 15.40 -20.60
CA PRO A 270 -21.69 15.43 -21.55
C PRO A 270 -20.43 16.13 -21.00
N SER A 271 -20.60 17.15 -20.16
CA SER A 271 -19.50 17.86 -19.51
C SER A 271 -18.75 16.99 -18.51
N THR A 272 -19.46 16.27 -17.63
CA THR A 272 -18.83 15.40 -16.63
C THR A 272 -18.17 14.18 -17.31
N ALA A 273 -18.81 13.62 -18.34
CA ALA A 273 -18.23 12.53 -19.12
C ALA A 273 -16.93 12.95 -19.82
N ALA A 274 -16.90 14.13 -20.45
CA ALA A 274 -15.69 14.66 -21.09
C ALA A 274 -14.56 14.92 -20.08
N GLU A 275 -14.90 15.39 -18.87
CA GLU A 275 -13.93 15.56 -17.80
C GLU A 275 -13.31 14.23 -17.37
N ILE A 276 -14.12 13.20 -17.11
CA ILE A 276 -13.65 11.87 -16.73
C ILE A 276 -12.77 11.28 -17.84
N GLN A 277 -13.19 11.39 -19.10
CA GLN A 277 -12.38 10.95 -20.25
C GLN A 277 -11.00 11.59 -20.25
N ARG A 278 -10.94 12.92 -20.13
CA ARG A 278 -9.68 13.66 -20.07
C ARG A 278 -8.79 13.16 -18.94
N ARG A 279 -9.36 12.84 -17.77
CA ARG A 279 -8.61 12.34 -16.60
C ARG A 279 -8.08 10.93 -16.82
N VAL A 280 -8.87 10.02 -17.39
CA VAL A 280 -8.43 8.67 -17.72
C VAL A 280 -7.30 8.70 -18.76
N TYR A 281 -7.41 9.54 -19.79
CA TYR A 281 -6.33 9.70 -20.77
C TYR A 281 -5.05 10.28 -20.14
N ALA A 282 -5.16 11.31 -19.31
CA ALA A 282 -4.01 11.85 -18.59
C ALA A 282 -3.37 10.81 -17.67
N PHE A 283 -4.17 9.96 -17.01
CA PHE A 283 -3.68 8.88 -16.18
C PHE A 283 -2.99 7.79 -17.01
N ARG A 284 -3.52 7.44 -18.19
CA ARG A 284 -2.88 6.49 -19.11
C ARG A 284 -1.50 6.96 -19.54
N GLU A 285 -1.36 8.24 -19.87
CA GLU A 285 -0.08 8.82 -20.28
C GLU A 285 0.89 9.03 -19.11
N HIS A 286 0.37 9.35 -17.92
CA HIS A 286 1.17 9.78 -16.77
C HIS A 286 0.68 9.20 -15.44
N PRO A 287 0.62 7.88 -15.24
CA PRO A 287 -0.05 7.26 -14.10
C PRO A 287 0.53 7.70 -12.76
N GLY A 288 1.86 7.74 -12.63
CA GLY A 288 2.51 8.17 -11.39
C GLY A 288 2.41 9.65 -11.08
N LEU A 289 2.40 10.49 -12.11
CA LEU A 289 2.29 11.94 -11.93
C LEU A 289 0.86 12.31 -11.52
N VAL A 290 -0.13 11.77 -12.23
CA VAL A 290 -1.55 11.97 -11.91
C VAL A 290 -1.83 11.47 -10.51
N ARG A 291 -1.32 10.30 -10.12
CA ARG A 291 -1.44 9.83 -8.73
C ARG A 291 -0.83 10.83 -7.75
N LYS A 292 0.37 11.36 -7.98
CA LYS A 292 1.00 12.29 -7.00
C LYS A 292 0.33 13.66 -6.91
N GLU A 293 -0.23 14.15 -8.00
CA GLU A 293 -0.73 15.53 -8.13
C GLU A 293 -2.25 15.64 -8.13
N HIS A 294 -2.97 14.54 -7.98
CA HIS A 294 -4.44 14.56 -7.97
C HIS A 294 -4.98 15.43 -6.82
N LYS A 295 -6.15 15.99 -7.06
CA LYS A 295 -6.93 16.67 -6.02
C LYS A 295 -8.12 15.82 -5.59
N PRO A 296 -8.63 16.00 -4.36
CA PRO A 296 -9.79 15.25 -3.88
C PRO A 296 -11.02 15.36 -4.79
N GLU A 297 -11.27 16.54 -5.38
CA GLU A 297 -12.42 16.79 -6.26
C GLU A 297 -12.39 15.89 -7.51
N GLU A 298 -11.19 15.52 -7.96
CA GLU A 298 -11.02 14.64 -9.11
C GLU A 298 -11.47 13.21 -8.80
N ILE A 299 -11.20 12.75 -7.58
CA ILE A 299 -11.66 11.44 -7.12
C ILE A 299 -13.18 11.47 -6.96
N HIS A 300 -13.75 12.55 -6.41
CA HIS A 300 -15.20 12.68 -6.27
C HIS A 300 -15.95 12.49 -7.59
N ALA A 301 -15.44 12.98 -8.72
CA ALA A 301 -16.03 12.73 -10.04
C ALA A 301 -16.10 11.22 -10.40
N PHE A 302 -15.10 10.43 -10.02
CA PHE A 302 -15.14 8.96 -10.20
C PHE A 302 -16.12 8.27 -9.24
N ILE A 303 -16.29 8.81 -8.03
CA ILE A 303 -17.26 8.31 -7.06
C ILE A 303 -18.69 8.59 -7.53
N GLU A 304 -18.94 9.77 -8.11
CA GLU A 304 -20.21 10.11 -8.76
C GLU A 304 -20.51 9.18 -9.94
N LEU A 305 -19.51 8.89 -10.78
CA LEU A 305 -19.63 7.89 -11.84
C LEU A 305 -20.00 6.51 -11.28
N TYR A 306 -19.34 6.09 -10.19
CA TYR A 306 -19.66 4.84 -9.51
C TYR A 306 -21.10 4.84 -8.99
N SER A 307 -21.54 5.93 -8.36
CA SER A 307 -22.92 6.10 -7.86
C SER A 307 -23.94 5.92 -8.99
N ALA A 308 -23.74 6.63 -10.11
CA ALA A 308 -24.61 6.56 -11.29
C ALA A 308 -24.66 5.15 -11.91
N CYS A 309 -23.50 4.50 -12.09
CA CYS A 309 -23.44 3.13 -12.58
C CYS A 309 -24.13 2.15 -11.63
N TYR A 310 -23.92 2.28 -10.32
CA TYR A 310 -24.50 1.38 -9.33
C TYR A 310 -26.02 1.54 -9.21
N ALA A 311 -26.53 2.77 -9.22
CA ALA A 311 -27.97 3.04 -9.20
C ALA A 311 -28.68 2.39 -10.40
N LYS A 312 -28.07 2.46 -11.58
CA LYS A 312 -28.57 1.77 -12.78
C LYS A 312 -28.42 0.26 -12.68
N TYR A 313 -27.25 -0.23 -12.28
CA TYR A 313 -27.01 -1.66 -12.06
C TYR A 313 -28.07 -2.31 -11.16
N ARG A 314 -28.58 -1.56 -10.17
CA ARG A 314 -29.60 -2.06 -9.25
C ARG A 314 -31.04 -1.99 -9.75
N SER A 315 -31.33 -1.06 -10.67
CA SER A 315 -32.66 -0.81 -11.23
C SER A 315 -32.90 -1.49 -12.58
N ASP A 316 -31.83 -1.79 -13.31
CA ASP A 316 -31.87 -2.34 -14.65
C ASP A 316 -32.13 -3.86 -14.64
N ILE A 317 -33.00 -4.31 -15.53
CA ILE A 317 -33.33 -5.72 -15.78
C ILE A 317 -32.48 -6.26 -16.95
N SER A 318 -31.83 -5.36 -17.70
CA SER A 318 -31.06 -5.69 -18.90
C SER A 318 -29.68 -6.29 -18.59
N GLN A 319 -29.05 -6.88 -19.62
CA GLN A 319 -27.72 -7.45 -19.50
C GLN A 319 -26.67 -6.35 -19.34
N VAL A 320 -26.05 -6.31 -18.16
CA VAL A 320 -25.00 -5.33 -17.83
C VAL A 320 -23.73 -5.62 -18.65
N PRO A 321 -23.16 -4.62 -19.35
CA PRO A 321 -21.91 -4.79 -20.10
C PRO A 321 -20.75 -5.27 -19.22
N LYS A 322 -19.87 -6.14 -19.77
CA LYS A 322 -18.70 -6.67 -19.02
C LYS A 322 -17.77 -5.58 -18.49
N PRO A 323 -17.45 -4.49 -19.23
CA PRO A 323 -16.65 -3.38 -18.70
C PRO A 323 -17.28 -2.70 -17.47
N VAL A 324 -18.61 -2.55 -17.45
CA VAL A 324 -19.34 -1.95 -16.31
C VAL A 324 -19.23 -2.84 -15.07
N LEU A 325 -19.31 -4.16 -15.25
CA LEU A 325 -19.08 -5.11 -14.16
C LEU A 325 -17.64 -5.01 -13.64
N LEU A 326 -16.63 -4.98 -14.51
CA LEU A 326 -15.25 -4.80 -14.06
C LEU A 326 -15.05 -3.44 -13.37
N PHE A 327 -15.72 -2.38 -13.82
CA PHE A 327 -15.69 -1.08 -13.14
C PHE A 327 -16.23 -1.15 -11.72
N LEU A 328 -17.42 -1.73 -11.52
CA LEU A 328 -18.07 -1.82 -10.21
C LEU A 328 -17.31 -2.68 -9.20
N TYR A 329 -16.55 -3.68 -9.66
CA TYR A 329 -15.83 -4.61 -8.78
C TYR A 329 -14.31 -4.38 -8.72
N PHE A 330 -13.73 -3.60 -9.63
CA PHE A 330 -12.28 -3.41 -9.69
C PHE A 330 -11.81 -2.00 -10.07
N PHE A 331 -12.72 -1.02 -10.25
CA PHE A 331 -12.36 0.30 -10.80
C PHE A 331 -11.58 0.21 -12.11
N TYR A 332 -11.97 -0.75 -12.94
CA TYR A 332 -11.52 -0.86 -14.33
C TYR A 332 -12.15 0.26 -15.17
N MET A 333 -11.32 1.01 -15.91
CA MET A 333 -11.77 2.18 -16.68
C MET A 333 -11.54 2.04 -18.18
N ASP A 334 -10.42 1.46 -18.61
CA ASP A 334 -9.97 1.44 -20.00
C ASP A 334 -9.16 0.17 -20.29
N GLU A 335 -9.35 -0.41 -21.47
CA GLU A 335 -8.70 -1.65 -21.90
C GLU A 335 -7.19 -1.53 -22.07
N ASN A 336 -6.65 -0.32 -22.25
CA ASN A 336 -5.22 -0.09 -22.45
C ASN A 336 -4.46 0.08 -21.13
N LEU A 337 -5.16 0.17 -20.01
CA LEU A 337 -4.54 0.27 -18.68
C LEU A 337 -4.11 -1.09 -18.11
N LEU A 338 -4.67 -2.16 -18.66
CA LEU A 338 -4.39 -3.54 -18.26
C LEU A 338 -4.03 -4.40 -19.46
N SER A 339 -3.19 -5.41 -19.25
CA SER A 339 -2.95 -6.43 -20.28
C SER A 339 -4.21 -7.27 -20.55
N THR A 340 -4.42 -7.71 -21.79
CA THR A 340 -5.58 -8.51 -22.19
C THR A 340 -5.76 -9.77 -21.32
N ALA A 341 -4.67 -10.49 -21.07
CA ALA A 341 -4.70 -11.68 -20.23
C ALA A 341 -5.24 -11.37 -18.82
N ARG A 342 -4.86 -10.22 -18.26
CA ARG A 342 -5.32 -9.78 -16.94
C ARG A 342 -6.80 -9.38 -16.95
N ILE A 343 -7.28 -8.71 -17.99
CA ILE A 343 -8.70 -8.37 -18.15
C ILE A 343 -9.56 -9.64 -18.14
N VAL A 344 -9.15 -10.65 -18.92
CA VAL A 344 -9.84 -11.96 -18.99
C VAL A 344 -9.81 -12.67 -17.63
N GLN A 345 -8.66 -12.69 -16.94
CA GLN A 345 -8.54 -13.29 -15.60
C GLN A 345 -9.42 -12.59 -14.56
N LEU A 346 -9.45 -11.25 -14.55
CA LEU A 346 -10.29 -10.48 -13.63
C LEU A 346 -11.78 -10.81 -13.83
N TYR A 347 -12.21 -10.89 -15.09
CA TYR A 347 -13.59 -11.22 -15.40
C TYR A 347 -13.94 -12.67 -15.02
N GLY A 348 -13.07 -13.64 -15.35
CA GLY A 348 -13.27 -15.04 -14.95
C GLY A 348 -13.33 -15.22 -13.44
N THR A 349 -12.54 -14.46 -12.67
CA THR A 349 -12.63 -14.44 -11.21
C THR A 349 -13.93 -13.80 -10.73
N LEU A 350 -14.39 -12.73 -11.38
CA LEU A 350 -15.67 -12.11 -11.06
C LEU A 350 -16.85 -13.09 -11.26
N GLU A 351 -16.85 -13.87 -12.34
CA GLU A 351 -17.88 -14.88 -12.58
C GLU A 351 -17.89 -15.98 -11.50
N LYS A 352 -16.71 -16.44 -11.08
CA LYS A 352 -16.59 -17.38 -9.95
C LYS A 352 -17.15 -16.78 -8.67
N ILE A 353 -16.86 -15.52 -8.37
CA ILE A 353 -17.37 -14.86 -7.17
C ILE A 353 -18.89 -14.72 -7.23
N ARG A 354 -19.43 -14.23 -8.35
CA ARG A 354 -20.88 -14.02 -8.52
C ARG A 354 -21.68 -15.32 -8.52
N SER A 355 -21.12 -16.40 -9.06
CA SER A 355 -21.76 -17.72 -9.02
C SER A 355 -21.80 -18.31 -7.60
N HIS A 356 -20.76 -18.07 -6.79
CA HIS A 356 -20.78 -18.44 -5.36
C HIS A 356 -21.83 -17.65 -4.56
N THR A 357 -22.11 -16.40 -4.90
CA THR A 357 -23.18 -15.61 -4.26
C THR A 357 -24.58 -16.19 -4.56
N GLN A 358 -24.76 -16.97 -5.64
CA GLN A 358 -26.04 -17.56 -6.03
C GLN A 358 -26.31 -18.95 -5.42
N ASP A 359 -25.28 -19.69 -5.00
CA ASP A 359 -25.44 -20.97 -4.29
C ASP A 359 -25.28 -20.71 -2.79
N PRO A 360 -26.38 -20.66 -1.99
CA PRO A 360 -26.33 -20.41 -0.55
C PRO A 360 -25.84 -21.67 0.17
N ARG A 361 -24.67 -22.19 -0.21
CA ARG A 361 -23.90 -23.03 0.69
C ARG A 361 -23.54 -22.13 1.84
N THR A 362 -24.26 -22.29 2.94
CA THR A 362 -24.03 -21.67 4.23
C THR A 362 -22.53 -21.83 4.51
N SER A 363 -21.75 -20.80 4.23
CA SER A 363 -20.32 -20.88 4.47
C SER A 363 -20.18 -21.14 5.97
N ASN A 364 -19.54 -22.22 6.37
CA ASN A 364 -19.34 -22.56 7.78
C ASN A 364 -18.46 -21.54 8.53
N HIS A 365 -18.00 -20.50 7.82
CA HIS A 365 -17.23 -19.39 8.35
C HIS A 365 -18.14 -18.38 9.07
N LYS A 366 -17.69 -17.91 10.24
CA LYS A 366 -18.44 -16.96 11.07
C LYS A 366 -18.29 -15.50 10.64
N ILE A 367 -17.17 -15.15 10.00
CA ILE A 367 -16.97 -13.80 9.45
C ILE A 367 -17.78 -13.64 8.16
N ALA A 368 -18.50 -12.52 8.04
CA ALA A 368 -19.21 -12.18 6.82
C ALA A 368 -18.30 -11.30 5.96
N VAL A 369 -18.08 -11.69 4.71
CA VAL A 369 -17.30 -10.93 3.73
C VAL A 369 -18.25 -10.46 2.63
N TYR A 370 -18.19 -9.18 2.29
CA TYR A 370 -19.07 -8.52 1.32
C TYR A 370 -18.25 -7.77 0.28
N LEU A 371 -18.63 -7.89 -0.99
CA LEU A 371 -18.16 -6.97 -2.02
C LEU A 371 -18.91 -5.64 -1.89
N LEU A 372 -18.30 -4.54 -2.36
CA LEU A 372 -18.94 -3.23 -2.24
C LEU A 372 -20.36 -3.18 -2.84
N PRO A 373 -20.65 -3.69 -4.06
CA PRO A 373 -22.02 -3.69 -4.58
C PRO A 373 -23.03 -4.43 -3.68
N GLU A 374 -22.63 -5.55 -3.07
CA GLU A 374 -23.47 -6.31 -2.15
C GLU A 374 -23.70 -5.54 -0.84
N TRP A 375 -22.64 -4.94 -0.31
CA TRP A 375 -22.69 -4.10 0.89
C TRP A 375 -23.64 -2.93 0.71
N LEU A 376 -23.53 -2.19 -0.39
CA LEU A 376 -24.44 -1.09 -0.73
C LEU A 376 -25.89 -1.57 -0.79
N GLY A 377 -26.16 -2.76 -1.35
CA GLY A 377 -27.49 -3.36 -1.35
C GLY A 377 -28.05 -3.64 0.05
N LEU A 378 -27.20 -4.03 1.01
CA LEU A 378 -27.59 -4.23 2.40
C LEU A 378 -27.89 -2.92 3.12
N ILE A 379 -27.16 -1.85 2.81
CA ILE A 379 -27.41 -0.50 3.33
C ILE A 379 -28.74 0.04 2.81
N LEU A 380 -28.95 0.01 1.48
CA LEU A 380 -30.15 0.53 0.85
C LEU A 380 -31.43 -0.25 1.22
N SER A 381 -31.30 -1.54 1.58
CA SER A 381 -32.42 -2.34 2.07
C SER A 381 -32.67 -2.20 3.59
N GLY A 382 -31.88 -1.39 4.30
CA GLY A 382 -32.01 -1.19 5.75
C GLY A 382 -31.56 -2.39 6.60
N LYS A 383 -30.93 -3.42 6.00
CA LYS A 383 -30.43 -4.60 6.73
C LYS A 383 -29.16 -4.30 7.53
N LYS A 384 -28.38 -3.30 7.09
CA LYS A 384 -27.16 -2.82 7.73
C LYS A 384 -27.20 -1.30 7.81
N ASN A 385 -26.60 -0.72 8.84
CA ASN A 385 -26.56 0.73 9.03
C ASN A 385 -25.45 1.36 8.17
N PRO A 386 -25.60 2.61 7.67
CA PRO A 386 -24.52 3.29 6.97
C PRO A 386 -23.28 3.51 7.85
N SER A 387 -22.14 3.67 7.20
CA SER A 387 -20.86 4.01 7.80
C SER A 387 -20.89 5.39 8.46
N ARG A 388 -20.10 5.57 9.52
CA ARG A 388 -19.95 6.88 10.16
C ARG A 388 -19.05 7.78 9.33
N ASN A 389 -19.22 9.10 9.49
CA ASN A 389 -18.34 10.08 8.89
C ASN A 389 -16.99 10.21 9.63
N HIS A 390 -16.11 11.06 9.11
CA HIS A 390 -14.80 11.36 9.70
C HIS A 390 -14.86 11.94 11.13
N LEU A 391 -16.02 12.46 11.56
CA LEU A 391 -16.27 12.95 12.93
C LEU A 391 -16.91 11.87 13.83
N ALA A 392 -16.94 10.61 13.38
CA ALA A 392 -17.58 9.50 14.04
C ALA A 392 -19.10 9.69 14.29
N GLN A 393 -19.77 10.51 13.47
CA GLN A 393 -21.22 10.69 13.51
C GLN A 393 -21.93 9.75 12.55
N SER A 394 -23.06 9.19 12.97
CA SER A 394 -23.94 8.39 12.10
C SER A 394 -24.76 9.28 11.16
N TYR A 395 -25.23 8.73 10.04
CA TYR A 395 -26.15 9.40 9.12
C TYR A 395 -27.36 10.04 9.82
N GLU A 396 -28.03 9.28 10.69
CA GLU A 396 -29.19 9.75 11.47
C GLU A 396 -28.86 10.93 12.39
N GLN A 397 -27.68 10.90 13.03
CA GLN A 397 -27.22 11.99 13.89
C GLN A 397 -26.95 13.27 13.11
N VAL A 398 -26.37 13.17 11.90
CA VAL A 398 -26.12 14.32 11.04
C VAL A 398 -27.44 14.89 10.54
N ARG A 399 -28.37 14.05 10.05
CA ARG A 399 -29.71 14.48 9.64
C ARG A 399 -30.45 15.17 10.78
N ALA A 400 -30.49 14.57 11.97
CA ALA A 400 -31.13 15.17 13.15
C ALA A 400 -30.48 16.51 13.56
N THR A 401 -29.16 16.64 13.43
CA THR A 401 -28.45 17.90 13.71
C THR A 401 -28.76 18.97 12.67
N MET A 402 -28.89 18.60 11.40
CA MET A 402 -29.26 19.50 10.31
C MET A 402 -30.67 20.06 10.55
N ILE A 403 -31.65 19.18 10.79
CA ILE A 403 -33.04 19.56 11.13
C ILE A 403 -33.09 20.54 12.31
N ARG A 404 -32.30 20.28 13.37
CA ARG A 404 -32.23 21.18 14.54
C ARG A 404 -31.66 22.56 14.22
N LYS A 405 -30.78 22.67 13.22
CA LYS A 405 -30.14 23.93 12.82
C LYS A 405 -30.98 24.73 11.82
N THR A 406 -31.55 24.06 10.82
CA THR A 406 -32.32 24.69 9.74
C THR A 406 -33.80 24.86 10.08
N GLY A 407 -34.32 24.10 11.06
CA GLY A 407 -35.74 24.12 11.44
C GLY A 407 -36.68 23.44 10.44
N THR A 408 -36.15 23.07 9.27
CA THR A 408 -36.80 22.30 8.22
C THR A 408 -36.01 21.02 7.98
N ASP A 409 -36.70 19.90 7.84
CA ASP A 409 -36.11 18.70 7.26
C ASP A 409 -36.15 18.86 5.74
N GLU A 410 -35.01 19.27 5.15
CA GLU A 410 -34.85 19.41 3.71
C GLU A 410 -35.22 18.09 2.98
N TYR A 411 -35.07 16.96 3.67
CA TYR A 411 -35.37 15.60 3.20
C TYR A 411 -36.73 15.06 3.65
N ALA A 412 -37.63 15.88 4.22
CA ALA A 412 -38.97 15.40 4.63
C ALA A 412 -39.98 15.32 3.47
N GLY A 413 -39.71 16.02 2.35
CA GLY A 413 -40.55 15.98 1.14
C GLY A 413 -40.08 14.97 0.10
N GLU A 414 -38.83 14.53 0.19
CA GLU A 414 -38.21 13.51 -0.65
C GLU A 414 -38.60 12.15 -0.07
N SER A 415 -39.22 11.28 -0.88
CA SER A 415 -39.62 9.96 -0.37
C SER A 415 -39.34 8.87 -1.39
N GLY A 416 -38.86 7.73 -0.89
CA GLY A 416 -38.61 6.54 -1.70
C GLY A 416 -37.22 6.56 -2.34
N ILE A 417 -37.10 7.07 -3.56
CA ILE A 417 -35.88 6.90 -4.37
C ILE A 417 -34.80 7.94 -4.03
N GLU A 418 -35.19 9.20 -3.85
CA GLU A 418 -34.26 10.30 -3.53
C GLU A 418 -33.54 10.07 -2.19
N ASP A 419 -34.28 9.65 -1.16
CA ASP A 419 -33.72 9.22 0.12
C ASP A 419 -32.65 8.12 -0.04
N LEU A 420 -32.90 7.13 -0.91
CA LEU A 420 -31.97 6.03 -1.17
C LEU A 420 -30.72 6.52 -1.91
N LEU A 421 -30.86 7.50 -2.81
CA LEU A 421 -29.72 8.13 -3.49
C LEU A 421 -28.86 8.93 -2.50
N HIS A 422 -29.47 9.70 -1.61
CA HIS A 422 -28.73 10.40 -0.55
C HIS A 422 -28.00 9.44 0.39
N LEU A 423 -28.62 8.31 0.74
CA LEU A 423 -28.00 7.26 1.54
C LEU A 423 -26.84 6.58 0.78
N LEU A 424 -27.01 6.35 -0.53
CA LEU A 424 -25.96 5.81 -1.40
C LEU A 424 -24.75 6.76 -1.44
N ASP A 425 -24.98 8.05 -1.70
CA ASP A 425 -23.91 9.05 -1.80
C ASP A 425 -23.20 9.23 -0.46
N TRP A 426 -23.94 9.16 0.66
CA TRP A 426 -23.35 9.13 2.00
C TRP A 426 -22.42 7.93 2.17
N GLU A 427 -22.86 6.72 1.82
CA GLU A 427 -22.04 5.52 1.98
C GLU A 427 -20.83 5.53 1.05
N LEU A 428 -20.97 5.97 -0.20
CA LEU A 428 -19.86 6.07 -1.14
C LEU A 428 -18.82 7.12 -0.70
N SER A 429 -19.26 8.28 -0.24
CA SER A 429 -18.37 9.32 0.26
C SER A 429 -17.63 8.88 1.53
N ASN A 430 -18.34 8.22 2.44
CA ASN A 430 -17.73 7.83 3.71
C ASN A 430 -16.92 6.55 3.59
N LEU A 431 -17.43 5.50 2.95
CA LEU A 431 -16.78 4.20 2.85
C LEU A 431 -15.84 4.08 1.66
N LEU A 432 -16.28 4.43 0.43
CA LEU A 432 -15.47 4.19 -0.76
C LEU A 432 -14.36 5.25 -0.92
N PHE A 433 -14.68 6.54 -0.87
CA PHE A 433 -13.69 7.61 -1.02
C PHE A 433 -12.65 7.61 0.12
N ASN A 434 -13.09 7.69 1.38
CA ASN A 434 -12.14 7.67 2.49
C ASN A 434 -11.51 6.27 2.67
N GLY A 435 -12.21 5.20 2.29
CA GLY A 435 -11.66 3.84 2.31
C GLY A 435 -10.51 3.67 1.32
N LEU A 436 -10.62 4.21 0.10
CA LEU A 436 -9.52 4.28 -0.88
C LEU A 436 -8.27 4.91 -0.27
N VAL A 437 -8.43 6.06 0.39
CA VAL A 437 -7.32 6.73 1.09
C VAL A 437 -6.79 5.87 2.24
N GLY A 438 -7.67 5.19 2.98
CA GLY A 438 -7.32 4.36 4.13
C GLY A 438 -6.50 3.10 3.78
N VAL A 439 -6.92 2.38 2.74
CA VAL A 439 -6.25 1.14 2.25
C VAL A 439 -4.97 1.44 1.47
N SER A 440 -4.78 2.69 1.04
CA SER A 440 -3.48 3.17 0.57
C SER A 440 -2.54 3.46 1.75
N SER A 441 -1.27 3.09 1.60
CA SER A 441 -0.23 3.47 2.57
C SER A 441 0.23 4.91 2.42
N ASP A 442 0.08 5.48 1.23
CA ASP A 442 0.36 6.87 0.91
C ASP A 442 -0.90 7.52 0.32
N PRO A 443 -1.54 8.47 1.02
CA PRO A 443 -2.67 9.21 0.49
C PRO A 443 -2.39 9.85 -0.87
N ASN A 444 -1.15 10.27 -1.14
CA ASN A 444 -0.76 10.85 -2.43
C ASN A 444 -0.67 9.83 -3.56
N LEU A 445 -0.91 8.55 -3.30
CA LEU A 445 -0.96 7.50 -4.34
C LEU A 445 -2.34 6.86 -4.43
N ALA A 446 -3.30 7.31 -3.62
CA ALA A 446 -4.65 6.79 -3.55
C ALA A 446 -5.47 7.34 -4.73
N TYR A 447 -5.62 6.55 -5.79
CA TYR A 447 -6.38 6.96 -6.98
C TYR A 447 -7.23 5.80 -7.51
N PRO A 448 -8.52 6.01 -7.84
CA PRO A 448 -9.47 4.94 -8.13
C PRO A 448 -9.40 4.47 -9.60
N ILE A 449 -8.20 4.14 -10.08
CA ILE A 449 -8.01 3.54 -11.41
C ILE A 449 -7.08 2.33 -11.27
N LEU A 450 -7.59 1.16 -11.69
CA LEU A 450 -6.80 -0.06 -11.75
C LEU A 450 -5.90 -0.06 -12.99
N SER A 451 -4.65 -0.48 -12.80
CA SER A 451 -3.61 -0.40 -13.84
C SER A 451 -2.52 -1.44 -13.66
N ASP A 452 -1.84 -1.79 -14.76
CA ASP A 452 -0.88 -2.89 -14.81
C ASP A 452 0.38 -2.66 -13.96
N ASP A 453 0.70 -1.39 -13.66
CA ASP A 453 1.85 -1.00 -12.85
C ASP A 453 1.66 -1.25 -11.34
N GLN A 454 0.44 -1.53 -10.92
CA GLN A 454 0.10 -1.82 -9.52
C GLN A 454 0.32 -3.29 -9.13
N MET A 455 0.32 -4.22 -10.09
CA MET A 455 0.36 -5.67 -9.85
C MET A 455 1.62 -6.34 -10.42
N TYR A 456 2.63 -6.55 -9.58
CA TYR A 456 3.90 -7.20 -9.93
C TYR A 456 3.84 -8.72 -9.78
N GLY A 457 3.09 -9.41 -10.64
CA GLY A 457 2.94 -10.86 -10.54
C GLY A 457 1.79 -11.37 -11.38
N GLU A 458 1.49 -12.64 -11.15
CA GLU A 458 0.20 -13.23 -11.52
C GLU A 458 -0.94 -12.50 -10.83
N THR A 459 -2.02 -12.23 -11.56
CA THR A 459 -3.17 -11.46 -11.08
C THR A 459 -3.75 -12.08 -9.81
N ASP A 460 -3.90 -13.41 -9.77
CA ASP A 460 -4.47 -14.16 -8.65
C ASP A 460 -3.72 -13.97 -7.33
N ALA A 461 -2.42 -13.63 -7.35
CA ALA A 461 -1.66 -13.40 -6.13
C ALA A 461 -2.13 -12.14 -5.39
N PHE A 462 -2.63 -11.14 -6.12
CA PHE A 462 -3.09 -9.86 -5.59
C PHE A 462 -4.58 -9.84 -5.25
N LEU A 463 -5.36 -10.73 -5.86
CA LEU A 463 -6.81 -10.76 -5.68
C LEU A 463 -7.22 -11.24 -4.30
N VAL A 464 -7.94 -10.40 -3.58
CA VAL A 464 -8.56 -10.72 -2.29
C VAL A 464 -9.94 -11.32 -2.53
N THR A 465 -10.14 -12.55 -2.09
CA THR A 465 -11.41 -13.28 -2.24
C THR A 465 -11.97 -13.67 -0.87
N HIS A 466 -13.27 -13.99 -0.84
CA HIS A 466 -13.98 -14.49 0.35
C HIS A 466 -13.23 -15.65 1.02
N GLU A 467 -12.83 -16.63 0.22
CA GLU A 467 -12.10 -17.84 0.67
C GLU A 467 -10.78 -17.49 1.35
N LYS A 468 -9.97 -16.61 0.74
CA LYS A 468 -8.67 -16.25 1.29
C LYS A 468 -8.82 -15.47 2.60
N ILE A 469 -9.80 -14.55 2.69
CA ILE A 469 -10.09 -13.86 3.95
C ILE A 469 -10.53 -14.84 5.03
N ASN A 470 -11.52 -15.67 4.73
CA ASN A 470 -12.04 -16.66 5.67
C ASN A 470 -10.94 -17.59 6.19
N ALA A 471 -10.11 -18.11 5.29
CA ALA A 471 -9.00 -18.99 5.65
C ALA A 471 -8.00 -18.34 6.61
N VAL A 472 -7.59 -17.08 6.35
CA VAL A 472 -6.66 -16.37 7.22
C VAL A 472 -7.31 -16.00 8.55
N VAL A 473 -8.54 -15.48 8.53
CA VAL A 473 -9.25 -15.08 9.75
C VAL A 473 -9.49 -16.29 10.65
N ASP A 474 -9.93 -17.42 10.11
CA ASP A 474 -10.13 -18.66 10.87
C ASP A 474 -8.82 -19.20 11.43
N HIS A 475 -7.73 -19.11 10.67
CA HIS A 475 -6.40 -19.48 11.13
C HIS A 475 -5.96 -18.61 12.33
N VAL A 476 -6.12 -17.29 12.22
CA VAL A 476 -5.80 -16.36 13.32
C VAL A 476 -6.70 -16.62 14.52
N HIS A 477 -8.01 -16.83 14.33
CA HIS A 477 -8.95 -17.13 15.40
C HIS A 477 -8.68 -18.47 16.09
N LYS A 478 -8.17 -19.47 15.36
CA LYS A 478 -7.71 -20.74 15.94
C LYS A 478 -6.49 -20.56 16.85
N ILE A 479 -5.65 -19.57 16.57
CA ILE A 479 -4.48 -19.22 17.38
C ILE A 479 -4.91 -18.33 18.57
N ASP A 480 -5.59 -17.22 18.31
CA ASP A 480 -6.18 -16.32 19.31
C ASP A 480 -7.71 -16.47 19.36
N LYS A 481 -8.18 -17.37 20.23
CA LYS A 481 -9.61 -17.55 20.47
C LYS A 481 -10.30 -16.32 21.07
N HIS A 482 -9.55 -15.35 21.62
CA HIS A 482 -10.15 -14.17 22.27
C HIS A 482 -10.50 -13.08 21.29
N LEU A 483 -9.97 -13.13 20.06
CA LEU A 483 -9.93 -12.01 19.14
C LEU A 483 -11.28 -11.27 19.03
N PHE A 484 -12.38 -12.01 18.92
CA PHE A 484 -13.73 -11.48 18.78
C PHE A 484 -14.56 -11.49 20.07
N TYR A 485 -13.98 -11.95 21.18
CA TYR A 485 -14.62 -11.88 22.49
C TYR A 485 -14.40 -10.51 23.12
N ARG A 486 -15.49 -9.93 23.60
CA ARG A 486 -15.46 -8.65 24.34
C ARG A 486 -16.46 -8.65 25.48
N GLN A 487 -16.16 -7.85 26.49
CA GLN A 487 -16.99 -7.73 27.68
C GLN A 487 -18.25 -6.92 27.38
N ILE A 488 -19.41 -7.51 27.64
CA ILE A 488 -20.71 -6.88 27.51
C ILE A 488 -21.41 -6.83 28.86
N SER A 489 -22.26 -5.83 29.04
CA SER A 489 -23.20 -5.77 30.15
C SER A 489 -24.48 -6.48 29.77
N PHE A 490 -24.99 -7.35 30.64
CA PHE A 490 -26.30 -7.99 30.49
C PHE A 490 -27.01 -7.96 31.84
N GLU A 491 -28.34 -8.03 31.84
CA GLU A 491 -29.14 -8.11 33.06
C GLU A 491 -29.73 -9.50 33.18
N PRO A 492 -29.36 -10.30 34.20
CA PRO A 492 -29.98 -11.60 34.44
C PRO A 492 -31.47 -11.43 34.74
N GLU A 493 -32.33 -12.25 34.12
CA GLU A 493 -33.78 -12.25 34.38
C GLU A 493 -34.11 -12.46 35.86
N GLN A 494 -33.26 -13.21 36.58
CA GLN A 494 -33.44 -13.51 38.00
C GLN A 494 -33.00 -12.37 38.93
N SER A 495 -32.31 -11.36 38.43
CA SER A 495 -31.83 -10.20 39.19
C SER A 495 -32.01 -8.89 38.40
N PRO A 496 -33.27 -8.52 38.11
CA PRO A 496 -33.57 -7.32 37.32
C PRO A 496 -33.00 -6.06 38.00
N GLY A 497 -32.40 -5.17 37.21
CA GLY A 497 -31.77 -3.94 37.71
C GLY A 497 -30.37 -4.11 38.31
N LYS A 498 -29.78 -5.32 38.25
CA LYS A 498 -28.37 -5.56 38.58
C LYS A 498 -27.60 -6.00 37.32
N PRO A 499 -27.03 -5.05 36.55
CA PRO A 499 -26.24 -5.40 35.39
C PRO A 499 -24.98 -6.15 35.79
N GLU A 500 -24.72 -7.22 35.07
CA GLU A 500 -23.54 -8.06 35.22
C GLU A 500 -22.72 -8.09 33.92
N LEU A 501 -21.50 -8.61 34.01
CA LEU A 501 -20.55 -8.60 32.89
C LEU A 501 -20.26 -10.02 32.43
N ALA A 502 -20.36 -10.23 31.12
CA ALA A 502 -20.03 -11.49 30.46
C ALA A 502 -19.18 -11.24 29.21
N LEU A 503 -18.51 -12.28 28.73
CA LEU A 503 -17.81 -12.26 27.44
C LEU A 503 -18.73 -12.80 26.35
N LYS A 504 -18.86 -12.05 25.25
CA LYS A 504 -19.60 -12.47 24.07
C LYS A 504 -18.72 -12.38 22.83
N GLU A 505 -18.78 -13.42 22.01
CA GLU A 505 -18.10 -13.49 20.71
C GLU A 505 -18.91 -12.70 19.67
N ILE A 506 -18.33 -11.65 19.10
CA ILE A 506 -19.00 -10.82 18.10
C ILE A 506 -18.04 -10.55 16.94
N TRP A 507 -18.35 -11.19 15.81
CA TRP A 507 -17.55 -11.12 14.59
C TRP A 507 -17.80 -9.79 13.86
N PRO A 508 -16.76 -9.16 13.29
CA PRO A 508 -16.94 -8.02 12.42
C PRO A 508 -17.54 -8.43 11.06
N ASP A 509 -18.00 -7.44 10.29
CA ASP A 509 -18.21 -7.57 8.86
C ASP A 509 -16.93 -7.16 8.12
N CYS A 510 -16.61 -7.83 7.02
CA CYS A 510 -15.47 -7.51 6.17
C CYS A 510 -15.98 -6.99 4.82
N ILE A 511 -15.50 -5.84 4.38
CA ILE A 511 -15.94 -5.20 3.15
C ILE A 511 -14.75 -5.09 2.19
N LEU A 512 -14.93 -5.57 0.96
CA LEU A 512 -13.96 -5.46 -0.11
C LEU A 512 -14.29 -4.26 -0.98
N LEU A 513 -13.37 -3.30 -1.01
CA LEU A 513 -13.48 -2.13 -1.89
C LEU A 513 -12.92 -2.48 -3.27
N PRO A 514 -13.56 -2.01 -4.36
CA PRO A 514 -13.16 -2.31 -5.73
C PRO A 514 -11.89 -1.56 -6.16
N VAL A 515 -10.94 -1.32 -5.26
CA VAL A 515 -9.76 -0.50 -5.48
C VAL A 515 -8.48 -1.30 -5.26
N PHE A 516 -7.38 -0.76 -5.76
CA PHE A 516 -6.04 -1.20 -5.39
C PHE A 516 -5.63 -0.61 -4.04
N GLY A 517 -4.95 -1.40 -3.22
CA GLY A 517 -4.40 -0.94 -1.95
C GLY A 517 -3.24 -1.77 -1.44
N ASN A 518 -2.61 -1.27 -0.39
CA ASN A 518 -1.38 -1.83 0.18
C ASN A 518 -1.58 -2.39 1.60
N ARG A 519 -2.76 -2.23 2.20
CA ARG A 519 -3.07 -2.75 3.53
C ARG A 519 -4.58 -2.89 3.72
N GLY A 520 -4.97 -3.66 4.73
CA GLY A 520 -6.32 -3.57 5.30
C GLY A 520 -6.41 -2.50 6.36
N VAL A 521 -7.63 -2.06 6.66
CA VAL A 521 -7.90 -1.09 7.73
C VAL A 521 -9.06 -1.55 8.61
N LEU A 522 -8.91 -1.33 9.92
CA LEU A 522 -10.07 -1.30 10.79
C LEU A 522 -10.88 -0.05 10.45
N TRP A 523 -12.08 -0.25 9.91
CA TRP A 523 -12.95 0.84 9.53
C TRP A 523 -13.72 1.37 10.74
N GLN A 524 -14.37 0.46 11.47
CA GLN A 524 -15.11 0.79 12.69
C GLN A 524 -15.06 -0.41 13.63
N GLU A 525 -14.69 -0.21 14.88
CA GLU A 525 -14.70 -1.28 15.89
C GLU A 525 -16.13 -1.63 16.34
N ILE A 526 -17.03 -0.63 16.36
CA ILE A 526 -18.45 -0.78 16.66
C ILE A 526 -19.32 0.13 15.78
N THR A 527 -20.55 -0.29 15.49
CA THR A 527 -21.50 0.49 14.70
C THR A 527 -22.38 1.42 15.57
N SER A 528 -22.92 0.92 16.69
CA SER A 528 -23.81 1.70 17.58
C SER A 528 -23.50 1.44 19.06
N GLY A 529 -23.37 0.18 19.47
CA GLY A 529 -23.05 -0.22 20.84
C GLY A 529 -22.08 -1.39 20.90
N LEU A 530 -21.68 -1.78 22.12
CA LEU A 530 -20.73 -2.87 22.36
C LEU A 530 -21.21 -4.25 21.89
N THR A 531 -22.51 -4.41 21.59
CA THR A 531 -23.06 -5.64 21.01
C THR A 531 -23.11 -5.61 19.48
N SER A 532 -22.84 -4.46 18.84
CA SER A 532 -22.92 -4.28 17.39
C SER A 532 -21.65 -4.70 16.65
N ARG A 533 -21.77 -5.29 15.46
CA ARG A 533 -20.61 -5.72 14.65
C ARG A 533 -19.73 -4.52 14.28
N GLY A 534 -18.42 -4.74 14.27
CA GLY A 534 -17.44 -3.84 13.67
C GLY A 534 -17.34 -4.06 12.16
N ARG A 535 -16.47 -3.28 11.50
CA ARG A 535 -16.21 -3.33 10.05
C ARG A 535 -14.70 -3.32 9.80
N LEU A 536 -14.25 -4.29 9.02
CA LEU A 536 -12.91 -4.35 8.45
C LEU A 536 -13.05 -4.03 6.96
N VAL A 537 -12.09 -3.29 6.42
CA VAL A 537 -12.08 -2.90 5.01
C VAL A 537 -10.77 -3.32 4.38
N PHE A 538 -10.85 -4.01 3.25
CA PHE A 538 -9.70 -4.41 2.45
C PHE A 538 -9.91 -3.99 0.98
N PRO A 539 -8.81 -3.70 0.26
CA PRO A 539 -8.88 -3.54 -1.19
C PRO A 539 -9.09 -4.92 -1.85
N GLN A 540 -9.81 -4.96 -2.96
CA GLN A 540 -10.01 -6.18 -3.74
C GLN A 540 -8.73 -6.60 -4.47
N VAL A 541 -7.82 -5.65 -4.73
CA VAL A 541 -6.46 -5.89 -5.22
C VAL A 541 -5.46 -5.41 -4.16
N LEU A 542 -4.77 -6.35 -3.52
CA LEU A 542 -3.85 -6.09 -2.40
C LEU A 542 -2.41 -6.42 -2.79
N ASN A 543 -1.51 -5.43 -2.63
CA ASN A 543 -0.08 -5.59 -2.91
C ASN A 543 0.73 -6.21 -1.76
N GLU A 544 0.31 -6.01 -0.51
CA GLU A 544 0.96 -6.62 0.64
C GLU A 544 0.62 -8.11 0.74
N ASN A 545 1.48 -8.89 1.41
CA ASN A 545 1.16 -10.26 1.75
C ASN A 545 -0.18 -10.33 2.51
N MET A 546 -1.14 -11.05 1.95
CA MET A 546 -2.52 -11.08 2.44
C MET A 546 -2.64 -11.62 3.87
N THR A 547 -1.89 -12.67 4.22
CA THR A 547 -1.85 -13.21 5.57
C THR A 547 -1.37 -12.17 6.57
N LEU A 548 -0.31 -11.43 6.23
CA LEU A 548 0.22 -10.35 7.05
C LEU A 548 -0.79 -9.19 7.19
N ALA A 549 -1.34 -8.71 6.07
CA ALA A 549 -2.28 -7.60 6.05
C ALA A 549 -3.52 -7.88 6.90
N ILE A 550 -4.16 -9.05 6.70
CA ILE A 550 -5.34 -9.45 7.47
C ILE A 550 -5.02 -9.60 8.95
N THR A 551 -3.93 -10.32 9.29
CA THR A 551 -3.54 -10.53 10.70
C THR A 551 -3.26 -9.20 11.40
N ARG A 552 -2.61 -8.27 10.70
CA ARG A 552 -2.35 -6.93 11.23
C ARG A 552 -3.64 -6.14 11.44
N THR A 553 -4.57 -6.15 10.49
CA THR A 553 -5.89 -5.51 10.63
C THR A 553 -6.70 -6.11 11.78
N LEU A 554 -6.60 -7.42 12.03
CA LEU A 554 -7.20 -8.06 13.21
C LEU A 554 -6.52 -7.60 14.52
N GLY A 555 -5.21 -7.36 14.50
CA GLY A 555 -4.50 -6.72 15.61
C GLY A 555 -4.98 -5.28 15.87
N GLU A 556 -5.26 -4.50 14.82
CA GLU A 556 -5.89 -3.17 14.96
C GLU A 556 -7.28 -3.29 15.60
N PHE A 557 -8.10 -4.24 15.14
CA PHE A 557 -9.41 -4.52 15.72
C PHE A 557 -9.29 -4.85 17.21
N ARG A 558 -8.37 -5.74 17.58
CA ARG A 558 -8.13 -6.12 18.99
C ARG A 558 -7.78 -4.91 19.86
N TRP A 559 -6.90 -4.05 19.37
CA TRP A 559 -6.46 -2.84 20.07
C TRP A 559 -7.59 -1.84 20.28
N GLU A 560 -8.28 -1.45 19.21
CA GLU A 560 -9.34 -0.44 19.29
C GLU A 560 -10.57 -0.97 20.03
N MET A 561 -10.89 -2.26 19.93
CA MET A 561 -11.95 -2.85 20.74
C MET A 561 -11.69 -2.73 22.25
N GLU A 562 -10.47 -3.04 22.71
CA GLU A 562 -10.12 -2.87 24.13
C GLU A 562 -10.18 -1.37 24.53
N ARG A 563 -9.68 -0.46 23.68
CA ARG A 563 -9.80 0.99 23.93
C ARG A 563 -11.24 1.44 24.07
N THR A 564 -12.13 0.96 23.21
CA THR A 564 -13.55 1.30 23.22
C THR A 564 -14.27 0.73 24.45
N VAL A 565 -13.96 -0.50 24.87
CA VAL A 565 -14.49 -1.08 26.11
C VAL A 565 -14.03 -0.30 27.35
N ARG A 566 -12.76 0.14 27.38
CA ARG A 566 -12.19 0.89 28.52
C ARG A 566 -12.56 2.38 28.53
N GLY A 567 -12.96 2.93 27.39
CA GLY A 567 -13.29 4.35 27.24
C GLY A 567 -12.11 5.26 27.62
N ARG A 568 -12.39 6.34 28.37
CA ARG A 568 -11.37 7.35 28.72
C ARG A 568 -10.20 6.83 29.56
N LYS A 569 -10.38 5.69 30.24
CA LYS A 569 -9.42 5.08 31.16
C LYS A 569 -8.51 4.05 30.51
N TRP A 570 -8.45 3.98 29.17
CA TRP A 570 -7.66 2.97 28.45
C TRP A 570 -6.16 3.01 28.73
N LYS A 571 -5.64 4.14 29.25
CA LYS A 571 -4.25 4.33 29.67
C LYS A 571 -4.01 4.03 31.16
N ASP A 572 -5.06 3.93 31.95
CA ASP A 572 -4.94 3.81 33.40
C ASP A 572 -4.35 2.45 33.76
N SER A 573 -3.34 2.44 34.62
CA SER A 573 -2.65 1.21 35.03
C SER A 573 -3.47 0.33 35.99
N SER A 574 -4.59 0.85 36.51
CA SER A 574 -5.46 0.15 37.46
C SER A 574 -6.94 0.29 37.09
N PRO A 575 -7.65 -0.80 36.75
CA PRO A 575 -7.15 -2.17 36.63
C PRO A 575 -6.34 -2.37 35.33
N PRO A 576 -5.27 -3.19 35.35
CA PRO A 576 -4.41 -3.39 34.18
C PRO A 576 -5.18 -3.99 33.00
N SER A 577 -4.82 -3.56 31.80
CA SER A 577 -5.43 -3.93 30.52
C SER A 577 -4.36 -4.10 29.45
N LEU A 578 -4.73 -4.72 28.33
CA LEU A 578 -3.84 -4.85 27.17
C LEU A 578 -3.31 -3.49 26.74
N THR A 579 -4.20 -2.49 26.61
CA THR A 579 -3.84 -1.17 26.10
C THR A 579 -3.02 -0.38 27.11
N SER A 580 -3.33 -0.47 28.41
CA SER A 580 -2.61 0.26 29.45
C SER A 580 -1.22 -0.30 29.69
N GLU A 581 -1.05 -1.63 29.72
CA GLU A 581 0.26 -2.26 29.90
C GLU A 581 1.16 -2.04 28.67
N TYR A 582 0.60 -2.16 27.47
CA TYR A 582 1.35 -1.89 26.24
C TYR A 582 1.74 -0.41 26.12
N TYR A 583 0.85 0.51 26.49
CA TYR A 583 1.15 1.94 26.60
C TYR A 583 2.30 2.19 27.58
N LEU A 584 2.22 1.62 28.79
CA LEU A 584 3.24 1.78 29.83
C LEU A 584 4.59 1.19 29.40
N TYR A 585 4.58 0.08 28.67
CA TYR A 585 5.77 -0.50 28.05
C TYR A 585 6.43 0.49 27.10
N LEU A 586 5.68 1.08 26.18
CA LEU A 586 6.20 2.05 25.21
C LEU A 586 6.61 3.39 25.83
N GLU A 587 6.06 3.78 26.97
CA GLU A 587 6.54 4.95 27.70
C GLU A 587 7.86 4.68 28.45
N ASN A 588 8.03 3.48 29.00
CA ASN A 588 9.13 3.16 29.92
C ASN A 588 10.24 2.28 29.35
N TYR A 589 10.15 1.85 28.08
CA TYR A 589 11.11 0.91 27.49
C TYR A 589 12.58 1.35 27.61
N ARG A 590 12.88 2.66 27.56
CA ARG A 590 14.25 3.18 27.71
C ARG A 590 14.86 2.84 29.07
N LYS A 591 14.04 2.88 30.14
CA LYS A 591 14.44 2.57 31.52
C LYS A 591 14.26 1.08 31.87
N SER A 592 13.59 0.31 31.03
CA SER A 592 13.29 -1.10 31.32
C SER A 592 14.58 -1.93 31.40
N PRO A 593 14.80 -2.67 32.50
CA PRO A 593 15.90 -3.62 32.62
C PRO A 593 15.64 -4.90 31.81
N ALA A 594 14.40 -5.16 31.40
CA ALA A 594 14.02 -6.34 30.63
C ALA A 594 14.41 -6.26 29.13
N LEU A 595 14.91 -5.12 28.67
CA LEU A 595 15.26 -4.87 27.27
C LEU A 595 16.77 -4.65 27.11
N THR A 596 17.35 -5.34 26.13
CA THR A 596 18.74 -5.13 25.71
C THR A 596 18.89 -3.78 25.00
N PRO A 597 20.12 -3.21 24.91
CA PRO A 597 20.36 -1.97 24.16
C PRO A 597 19.87 -2.04 22.71
N ASP A 598 20.05 -3.19 22.05
CA ASP A 598 19.60 -3.41 20.67
C ASP A 598 18.08 -3.50 20.58
N ALA A 599 17.40 -4.14 21.54
CA ALA A 599 15.95 -4.15 21.61
C ALA A 599 15.38 -2.74 21.79
N LYS A 600 16.03 -1.89 22.59
CA LYS A 600 15.63 -0.48 22.77
C LYS A 600 15.75 0.31 21.45
N LYS A 601 16.86 0.13 20.71
CA LYS A 601 17.01 0.71 19.36
C LYS A 601 15.94 0.20 18.39
N GLY A 602 15.58 -1.08 18.46
CA GLY A 602 14.49 -1.66 17.67
C GLY A 602 13.15 -0.97 17.93
N VAL A 603 12.82 -0.68 19.20
CA VAL A 603 11.61 0.07 19.56
C VAL A 603 11.67 1.51 19.03
N ASP A 604 12.82 2.19 19.12
CA ASP A 604 13.01 3.53 18.52
C ASP A 604 12.76 3.50 16.99
N GLN A 605 13.27 2.48 16.29
CA GLN A 605 13.06 2.31 14.85
C GLN A 605 11.59 2.04 14.50
N GLN A 606 10.89 1.20 15.27
CA GLN A 606 9.46 0.97 15.09
C GLN A 606 8.64 2.25 15.33
N LEU A 607 8.96 3.03 16.37
CA LEU A 607 8.30 4.31 16.66
C LEU A 607 8.44 5.30 15.50
N LEU A 608 9.63 5.36 14.87
CA LEU A 608 9.86 6.17 13.67
C LEU A 608 9.04 5.65 12.49
N LYS A 609 9.09 4.34 12.22
CA LYS A 609 8.38 3.69 11.10
C LYS A 609 6.87 3.96 11.15
N TYR A 610 6.27 3.82 12.33
CA TYR A 610 4.82 3.97 12.51
C TYR A 610 4.40 5.37 12.97
N LYS A 611 5.28 6.38 12.85
CA LYS A 611 4.99 7.79 13.22
C LYS A 611 4.40 7.92 14.63
N LYS A 612 4.88 7.09 15.57
CA LYS A 612 4.38 6.98 16.96
C LYS A 612 2.89 6.60 17.09
N ASN A 613 2.28 6.02 16.07
CA ASN A 613 0.93 5.47 16.14
C ASN A 613 0.95 4.15 16.92
N LEU A 614 0.43 4.20 18.16
CA LEU A 614 0.40 3.05 19.06
C LEU A 614 -0.42 1.87 18.52
N LYS A 615 -1.52 2.15 17.82
CA LYS A 615 -2.37 1.12 17.19
C LYS A 615 -1.56 0.33 16.16
N ASP A 616 -0.88 1.05 15.25
CA ASP A 616 -0.13 0.42 14.16
C ASP A 616 1.09 -0.35 14.69
N MET A 617 1.73 0.15 15.76
CA MET A 617 2.79 -0.57 16.47
C MET A 617 2.28 -1.86 17.10
N PHE A 618 1.20 -1.79 17.87
CA PHE A 618 0.59 -2.97 18.48
C PHE A 618 0.17 -3.98 17.43
N ALA A 619 -0.48 -3.55 16.35
CA ALA A 619 -0.91 -4.41 15.27
C ALA A 619 0.26 -5.14 14.58
N SER A 620 1.43 -4.49 14.47
CA SER A 620 2.65 -5.12 13.97
C SER A 620 3.22 -6.15 14.95
N ASP A 621 3.25 -5.86 16.25
CA ASP A 621 3.76 -6.82 17.23
C ASP A 621 2.79 -8.00 17.39
N TYR A 622 1.48 -7.75 17.31
CA TYR A 622 0.43 -8.77 17.26
C TYR A 622 0.58 -9.68 16.05
N SER A 623 0.85 -9.14 14.85
CA SER A 623 1.04 -9.99 13.68
C SER A 623 2.30 -10.87 13.80
N TYR A 624 3.38 -10.37 14.41
CA TYR A 624 4.54 -11.20 14.71
C TYR A 624 4.26 -12.28 15.76
N TRP A 625 3.44 -11.96 16.76
CA TRP A 625 2.99 -12.91 17.78
C TRP A 625 2.21 -14.08 17.17
N ILE A 626 1.24 -13.78 16.32
CA ILE A 626 0.39 -14.80 15.69
C ILE A 626 1.15 -15.58 14.61
N LEU A 627 1.95 -14.93 13.76
CA LEU A 627 2.55 -15.59 12.59
C LEU A 627 3.88 -16.30 12.87
N PHE A 628 4.61 -15.91 13.93
CA PHE A 628 5.94 -16.45 14.20
C PHE A 628 6.05 -17.06 15.59
N GLU A 629 5.65 -16.32 16.64
CA GLU A 629 5.82 -16.78 18.03
C GLU A 629 4.90 -17.97 18.35
N SER A 630 3.74 -18.07 17.71
CA SER A 630 2.86 -19.26 17.79
C SER A 630 3.54 -20.55 17.32
N SER A 631 4.56 -20.45 16.47
CA SER A 631 5.36 -21.58 15.96
C SER A 631 6.75 -21.65 16.62
N GLY A 632 6.96 -20.97 17.75
CA GLY A 632 8.22 -20.95 18.50
C GLY A 632 9.33 -20.08 17.89
N LYS A 633 9.06 -19.35 16.80
CA LYS A 633 10.04 -18.44 16.17
C LYS A 633 10.04 -17.09 16.87
N LEU A 634 10.97 -16.91 17.81
CA LEU A 634 11.07 -15.68 18.60
C LEU A 634 11.47 -14.47 17.75
N ARG A 635 10.57 -13.50 17.60
CA ARG A 635 10.78 -12.25 16.84
C ARG A 635 10.57 -11.01 17.70
N LEU A 636 9.77 -11.14 18.76
CA LEU A 636 9.44 -10.04 19.66
C LEU A 636 10.46 -9.89 20.78
N ASN A 637 10.53 -8.71 21.36
CA ASN A 637 11.27 -8.51 22.61
C ASN A 637 10.49 -9.10 23.81
N ARG A 638 11.19 -9.29 24.94
CA ARG A 638 10.62 -9.92 26.13
C ARG A 638 9.39 -9.17 26.68
N ALA A 639 9.45 -7.84 26.72
CA ALA A 639 8.36 -7.04 27.29
C ALA A 639 7.07 -7.13 26.47
N ALA A 640 7.15 -6.98 25.14
CA ALA A 640 6.01 -7.13 24.24
C ALA A 640 5.41 -8.55 24.32
N ARG A 641 6.28 -9.56 24.35
CA ARG A 641 5.89 -10.98 24.50
C ARG A 641 5.10 -11.23 25.78
N ASP A 642 5.60 -10.75 26.92
CA ASP A 642 4.96 -10.98 28.22
C ASP A 642 3.57 -10.32 28.32
N ILE A 643 3.38 -9.18 27.64
CA ILE A 643 2.08 -8.50 27.52
C ILE A 643 1.15 -9.31 26.63
N LEU A 644 1.59 -9.71 25.43
CA LEU A 644 0.77 -10.47 24.49
C LEU A 644 0.38 -11.84 25.05
N ASN A 645 1.29 -12.55 25.71
CA ASN A 645 0.96 -13.82 26.37
C ASN A 645 -0.10 -13.66 27.48
N ARG A 646 -0.19 -12.50 28.13
CA ARG A 646 -1.21 -12.23 29.16
C ARG A 646 -2.60 -11.98 28.59
N TYR A 647 -2.68 -11.26 27.46
CA TYR A 647 -3.92 -10.68 26.95
C TYR A 647 -4.39 -11.24 25.60
N VAL A 648 -3.49 -11.96 24.92
CA VAL A 648 -3.66 -12.63 23.63
C VAL A 648 -3.09 -14.05 23.76
N PRO A 649 -3.62 -14.87 24.68
CA PRO A 649 -3.06 -16.20 24.91
C PRO A 649 -3.34 -17.11 23.72
N PHE A 650 -2.35 -17.93 23.36
CA PHE A 650 -2.52 -18.92 22.32
C PHE A 650 -3.52 -20.02 22.71
N SER A 651 -4.02 -20.74 21.73
CA SER A 651 -4.88 -21.91 21.97
C SER A 651 -4.15 -23.02 22.74
N PRO A 652 -4.88 -23.87 23.51
CA PRO A 652 -4.28 -24.94 24.32
C PRO A 652 -3.22 -25.79 23.61
N PRO A 653 -3.44 -26.31 22.37
CA PRO A 653 -2.46 -27.17 21.73
C PRO A 653 -1.13 -26.45 21.47
N ILE A 654 -1.19 -25.17 21.06
CA ILE A 654 0.00 -24.35 20.82
C ILE A 654 0.74 -24.11 22.14
N ARG A 655 0.02 -23.82 23.23
CA ARG A 655 0.66 -23.56 24.53
C ARG A 655 1.37 -24.80 25.07
N THR A 656 0.78 -25.99 24.92
CA THR A 656 1.43 -27.26 25.30
C THR A 656 2.70 -27.51 24.48
N GLU A 657 2.69 -27.22 23.18
CA GLU A 657 3.88 -27.33 22.34
C GLU A 657 4.98 -26.35 22.78
N LEU A 658 4.62 -25.08 23.00
CA LEU A 658 5.56 -24.02 23.40
C LEU A 658 6.10 -24.20 24.83
N GLN A 659 5.44 -24.98 25.69
CA GLN A 659 5.98 -25.35 27.01
C GLN A 659 7.25 -26.22 26.93
N THR A 660 7.47 -26.90 25.80
CA THR A 660 8.72 -27.63 25.55
C THR A 660 9.89 -26.69 25.25
N HIS A 661 9.59 -25.46 24.80
CA HIS A 661 10.59 -24.47 24.47
C HIS A 661 11.15 -23.78 25.73
N PRO A 662 12.47 -23.87 26.01
CA PRO A 662 13.05 -23.41 27.28
C PRO A 662 12.77 -21.94 27.62
N ILE A 663 12.74 -21.06 26.60
CA ILE A 663 12.53 -19.61 26.78
C ILE A 663 11.05 -19.27 27.05
N LEU A 664 10.11 -20.08 26.53
CA LEU A 664 8.67 -19.77 26.59
C LEU A 664 7.96 -20.46 27.75
N LYS A 665 8.52 -21.57 28.26
CA LYS A 665 7.96 -22.38 29.33
C LYS A 665 7.49 -21.55 30.54
N GLU A 666 8.35 -20.70 31.09
CA GLU A 666 8.01 -19.87 32.25
C GLU A 666 6.79 -18.98 31.98
N SER A 667 6.74 -18.33 30.81
CA SER A 667 5.64 -17.44 30.43
C SER A 667 4.33 -18.23 30.27
N MET A 668 4.37 -19.42 29.66
CA MET A 668 3.20 -20.29 29.49
C MET A 668 2.67 -20.81 30.84
N ASP A 669 3.55 -21.23 31.75
CA ASP A 669 3.17 -21.74 33.07
C ASP A 669 2.55 -20.65 33.95
N LEU A 670 3.08 -19.42 33.89
CA LEU A 670 2.51 -18.25 34.57
C LEU A 670 1.09 -17.93 34.07
N PHE A 671 0.85 -18.07 32.77
CA PHE A 671 -0.48 -17.88 32.21
C PHE A 671 -1.47 -18.94 32.73
N GLU A 672 -1.08 -20.22 32.73
CA GLU A 672 -1.91 -21.33 33.26
C GLU A 672 -2.31 -21.12 34.73
N ALA A 673 -1.36 -20.68 35.56
CA ALA A 673 -1.65 -20.36 36.96
C ALA A 673 -2.66 -19.20 37.10
N ARG A 674 -2.56 -18.17 36.25
CA ARG A 674 -3.50 -17.04 36.22
C ARG A 674 -4.89 -17.46 35.75
N LYS A 675 -4.98 -18.26 34.68
CA LYS A 675 -6.23 -18.82 34.16
C LYS A 675 -6.99 -19.58 35.26
N LYS A 676 -6.32 -20.49 35.97
CA LYS A 676 -6.94 -21.28 37.05
C LYS A 676 -7.54 -20.41 38.16
N ARG A 677 -6.82 -19.34 38.55
CA ARG A 677 -7.32 -18.35 39.54
C ARG A 677 -8.52 -17.58 39.02
N LEU A 678 -8.51 -17.17 37.75
CA LEU A 678 -9.61 -16.43 37.12
C LEU A 678 -10.87 -17.28 37.07
N VAL A 679 -10.79 -18.52 36.56
CA VAL A 679 -11.92 -19.45 36.49
C VAL A 679 -12.50 -19.74 37.88
N SER A 680 -11.64 -20.00 38.88
CA SER A 680 -12.09 -20.19 40.26
C SER A 680 -12.79 -18.96 40.82
N GLY A 681 -12.29 -17.76 40.51
CA GLY A 681 -12.89 -16.49 40.92
C GLY A 681 -14.28 -16.26 40.30
N ILE A 682 -14.45 -16.54 39.01
CA ILE A 682 -15.75 -16.43 38.33
C ILE A 682 -16.74 -17.44 38.93
N LYS A 683 -16.36 -18.72 39.09
CA LYS A 683 -17.23 -19.74 39.70
C LYS A 683 -17.67 -19.38 41.12
N LYS A 684 -16.75 -18.83 41.93
CA LYS A 684 -17.08 -18.35 43.29
C LYS A 684 -18.07 -17.18 43.28
N ARG A 685 -17.88 -16.20 42.39
CA ARG A 685 -18.78 -15.06 42.25
C ARG A 685 -20.20 -15.52 41.90
N TYR A 686 -20.31 -16.52 41.05
CA TYR A 686 -21.58 -17.02 40.51
C TYR A 686 -22.17 -18.22 41.25
N ASN A 687 -21.54 -18.64 42.35
CA ASN A 687 -21.95 -19.82 43.12
C ASN A 687 -23.45 -19.85 43.52
N PRO A 688 -24.10 -18.73 43.89
CA PRO A 688 -25.53 -18.74 44.19
C PRO A 688 -26.40 -19.20 43.02
N TYR A 689 -26.06 -18.81 41.79
CA TYR A 689 -26.78 -19.23 40.59
C TYR A 689 -26.55 -20.71 40.26
N PHE A 690 -25.33 -21.22 40.52
CA PHE A 690 -25.02 -22.65 40.38
C PHE A 690 -25.83 -23.51 41.37
N GLN A 691 -25.97 -23.06 42.62
CA GLN A 691 -26.76 -23.76 43.64
C GLN A 691 -28.26 -23.75 43.32
N ALA A 692 -28.75 -22.66 42.71
CA ALA A 692 -30.14 -22.52 42.30
C ALA A 692 -30.50 -23.27 41.00
N GLY A 693 -29.51 -23.84 40.28
CA GLY A 693 -29.73 -24.54 39.01
C GLY A 693 -30.07 -23.63 37.82
N ASN A 694 -30.03 -22.31 37.99
CA ASN A 694 -30.47 -21.30 37.00
C ASN A 694 -29.33 -20.32 36.69
N VAL A 695 -28.26 -20.81 36.08
CA VAL A 695 -27.11 -19.98 35.67
C VAL A 695 -27.44 -19.26 34.36
N PRO A 696 -27.27 -17.92 34.27
CA PRO A 696 -27.47 -17.20 33.02
C PRO A 696 -26.56 -17.75 31.90
N LEU A 697 -27.10 -17.83 30.68
CA LEU A 697 -26.40 -18.40 29.53
C LEU A 697 -25.05 -17.70 29.31
N GLU A 698 -25.03 -16.38 29.36
CA GLU A 698 -23.84 -15.55 29.16
C GLU A 698 -22.72 -15.86 30.15
N VAL A 699 -23.07 -16.17 31.41
CA VAL A 699 -22.11 -16.55 32.46
C VAL A 699 -21.57 -17.95 32.18
N SER A 700 -22.43 -18.89 31.79
CA SER A 700 -22.02 -20.26 31.47
C SER A 700 -21.08 -20.30 30.27
N GLU A 701 -21.36 -19.51 29.22
CA GLU A 701 -20.52 -19.37 28.04
C GLU A 701 -19.18 -18.71 28.36
N THR A 702 -19.18 -17.70 29.24
CA THR A 702 -17.96 -17.05 29.72
C THR A 702 -17.05 -18.03 30.47
N ILE A 703 -17.61 -18.88 31.33
CA ILE A 703 -16.85 -19.89 32.07
C ILE A 703 -16.29 -20.94 31.11
N ARG A 704 -17.14 -21.47 30.21
CA ARG A 704 -16.72 -22.44 29.19
C ARG A 704 -15.57 -21.89 28.34
N PHE A 705 -15.69 -20.64 27.91
CA PHE A 705 -14.63 -19.96 27.16
C PHE A 705 -13.30 -19.98 27.91
N PHE A 706 -13.28 -19.54 29.17
CA PHE A 706 -12.04 -19.54 29.96
C PHE A 706 -11.50 -20.95 30.28
N GLU A 707 -12.35 -21.97 30.34
CA GLU A 707 -11.93 -23.35 30.53
C GLU A 707 -11.29 -23.95 29.27
N GLU A 708 -11.84 -23.66 28.10
CA GLU A 708 -11.40 -24.11 26.77
C GLU A 708 -10.19 -23.34 26.18
N MET A 709 -9.82 -22.22 26.80
CA MET A 709 -8.62 -21.45 26.49
C MET A 709 -7.35 -22.12 26.96
#